data_AF-A0A9N9YP62-F1
#
_entry.id   AF-A0A9N9YP62-F1
#
_cell.length_a   1.000
_cell.length_b   1.000
_cell.length_c   1.000
_cell.angle_alpha   90.00
_cell.angle_beta   90.00
_cell.angle_gamma   90.00
#
_symmetry.space_group_name_H-M   'P 1'
#
loop_
_entity.id
_entity.type
_entity.pdbx_description
1 polymer ?
#
loop_
_entity_poly.entity_id
_entity_poly.type
_entity_poly.pdbx_seq_one_letter_code
_entity_poly.pdbx_strand_id
1 'polypeptide(L)'
;MSTSASLELTQSLLTSGARAAGIILLRASYFLAIPQLARDIPGGTPSMHGGDSGAPLVIYRTNPGTSQFQEYQQLNVPGGEDAEFFQLGDRTFLATASIRSGADPTFDYNVDSCIFEWDGERMEEFQCVPTWGGKQWHSFNLADRHFLALAQGQGETAEQPKAPITINSTIFEWNGDNFEPFQTIPIYEWKENKFVPFQALDGVGGRAFELVSAHGRTLLAFSLIGSDSVVYQWTGESFEHYQTIEGIGGREFALIEDNNTSYLLHVKFLQGDLENPDTSMTSIIYRVDQDGLKVAGDFATFGGTDVSTFKQDGKTFVVTSESLAEDLRFRQDSHVYQFVTQKSEEAGDAKRSLSQRSHGRFKREDAYVVPEFMSLFSAYTGGPSGIGAKFKNISTDAQATNPLLVATDQSMVLYPGNGDDPIVLDYRLGVAGFIELTAVSHLGPAVASLAEVYEAQPESNEWRDLARQLLNATQAARNVNSEALWKDTLKIEAFQGRESKIAEMINYACDLTSRLLKAVLADPSKLNAKFVRENYLNATGGEFNAAVPINKVMTATFFLSALDGATQTHNVLKDQDIDWTKIMILINGKAGRETAGVVMSSNTLAQMFLKSNPELTPDRIYIAPHGTVPNTTDRSVEHLRSYETELRRLWAGTRGYVDLAGKMFEGYPAYSVAVSTLPVVNWTTPSVSELPAISSPDDWLALTTRVRVTLEDPRQPLSGSITDYATQQIFEAGWNSTKIVVPGLDNVDYKTAQANLFT
;
A
#
# COMPACT_ATOMS: atom_id res chain seq x y z
N MET A 1 1.66 -45.54 -6.10
CA MET A 1 1.18 -44.57 -5.07
C MET A 1 1.44 -43.19 -5.63
N SER A 2 0.42 -42.34 -5.78
CA SER A 2 0.65 -41.00 -6.32
C SER A 2 0.94 -40.06 -5.16
N THR A 3 2.21 -39.67 -5.01
CA THR A 3 2.58 -38.56 -4.12
C THR A 3 2.12 -37.26 -4.78
N SER A 4 1.13 -36.59 -4.19
CA SER A 4 0.77 -35.22 -4.58
C SER A 4 1.75 -34.23 -3.96
N ALA A 5 1.91 -33.09 -4.62
CA ALA A 5 2.73 -31.98 -4.15
C ALA A 5 1.90 -30.70 -4.14
N SER A 6 2.15 -29.81 -3.17
CA SER A 6 1.47 -28.53 -3.04
C SER A 6 2.43 -27.44 -2.56
N LEU A 7 2.07 -26.19 -2.84
CA LEU A 7 2.73 -25.01 -2.29
C LEU A 7 1.84 -24.38 -1.22
N GLU A 8 2.39 -24.14 -0.04
CA GLU A 8 1.66 -23.55 1.09
C GLU A 8 2.22 -22.16 1.35
N LEU A 9 1.38 -21.13 1.19
CA LEU A 9 1.83 -19.73 1.23
C LEU A 9 2.35 -19.37 2.62
N THR A 10 3.60 -18.90 2.67
CA THR A 10 4.28 -18.50 3.91
C THR A 10 4.40 -16.99 4.05
N GLN A 11 4.56 -16.27 2.93
CA GLN A 11 4.75 -14.83 2.92
C GLN A 11 4.38 -14.22 1.55
N SER A 12 3.78 -13.02 1.57
CA SER A 12 3.66 -12.14 0.40
C SER A 12 4.69 -11.02 0.50
N LEU A 13 5.30 -10.66 -0.62
CA LEU A 13 6.32 -9.62 -0.77
C LEU A 13 5.75 -8.48 -1.61
N LEU A 14 5.82 -7.26 -1.10
CA LEU A 14 5.30 -6.09 -1.81
C LEU A 14 6.21 -5.77 -3.00
N THR A 15 5.76 -6.13 -4.19
CA THR A 15 6.51 -5.94 -5.44
C THR A 15 5.69 -5.23 -6.51
N SER A 16 6.35 -4.76 -7.55
CA SER A 16 5.74 -4.02 -8.65
C SER A 16 6.41 -4.44 -9.94
N GLY A 17 5.70 -5.16 -10.80
CA GLY A 17 6.25 -5.64 -12.06
C GLY A 17 7.44 -6.59 -11.85
N ALA A 18 7.42 -7.46 -10.84
CA ALA A 18 8.55 -8.32 -10.51
C ALA A 18 8.97 -9.19 -11.70
N ARG A 19 10.27 -9.25 -12.02
CA ARG A 19 10.76 -9.98 -13.21
C ARG A 19 11.60 -11.22 -12.93
N ALA A 20 12.29 -11.24 -11.80
CA ALA A 20 13.13 -12.35 -11.37
C ALA A 20 13.10 -12.50 -9.84
N ALA A 21 13.67 -13.59 -9.33
CA ALA A 21 13.77 -13.89 -7.91
C ALA A 21 15.15 -14.51 -7.57
N GLY A 22 16.24 -13.75 -7.72
CA GLY A 22 17.58 -14.23 -7.38
C GLY A 22 17.76 -14.44 -5.88
N ILE A 23 18.24 -15.61 -5.44
CA ILE A 23 18.39 -15.95 -4.02
C ILE A 23 19.78 -16.50 -3.68
N ILE A 24 20.35 -16.08 -2.54
CA ILE A 24 21.62 -16.59 -2.03
C ILE A 24 21.60 -16.73 -0.51
N LEU A 25 22.25 -17.77 0.01
CA LEU A 25 22.55 -17.88 1.44
C LEU A 25 23.86 -17.15 1.74
N LEU A 26 23.78 -16.03 2.46
CA LEU A 26 24.93 -15.22 2.84
C LEU A 26 24.94 -14.98 4.35
N ARG A 27 26.01 -15.36 5.04
CA ARG A 27 26.20 -15.17 6.50
C ARG A 27 25.00 -15.67 7.35
N ALA A 28 24.55 -16.90 7.07
CA ALA A 28 23.42 -17.55 7.73
C ALA A 28 22.06 -16.81 7.58
N SER A 29 21.92 -15.98 6.56
CA SER A 29 20.63 -15.41 6.14
C SER A 29 20.47 -15.58 4.64
N TYR A 30 19.28 -15.94 4.20
CA TYR A 30 18.91 -15.82 2.80
C TYR A 30 18.71 -14.35 2.43
N PHE A 31 19.32 -13.94 1.31
CA PHE A 31 19.10 -12.69 0.62
C PHE A 31 18.35 -12.99 -0.68
N LEU A 32 17.33 -12.20 -0.97
CA LEU A 32 16.46 -12.35 -2.14
C LEU A 32 16.41 -11.01 -2.88
N ALA A 33 16.81 -10.99 -4.14
CA ALA A 33 16.78 -9.82 -5.00
C ALA A 33 15.61 -9.94 -5.99
N ILE A 34 14.70 -8.95 -5.97
CA ILE A 34 13.56 -8.90 -6.88
C ILE A 34 13.65 -7.61 -7.72
N PRO A 35 14.07 -7.70 -9.00
CA PRO A 35 14.01 -6.58 -9.92
C PRO A 35 12.57 -6.23 -10.30
N GLN A 36 12.31 -4.93 -10.45
CA GLN A 36 10.98 -4.37 -10.72
C GLN A 36 10.96 -3.72 -12.11
N LEU A 37 10.09 -4.19 -13.01
CA LEU A 37 9.98 -3.62 -14.36
C LEU A 37 9.49 -2.17 -14.32
N ALA A 38 8.42 -1.94 -13.56
CA ALA A 38 7.72 -0.67 -13.55
C ALA A 38 6.79 -0.57 -12.34
N ARG A 39 6.44 0.68 -12.00
CA ARG A 39 5.32 1.02 -11.13
C ARG A 39 4.19 1.65 -11.93
N ASP A 40 2.97 1.52 -11.42
CA ASP A 40 1.80 2.15 -12.01
C ASP A 40 1.89 3.68 -11.95
N ILE A 41 1.48 4.35 -13.04
CA ILE A 41 1.35 5.81 -13.08
C ILE A 41 -0.02 6.20 -12.50
N PRO A 42 -0.08 7.09 -11.49
CA PRO A 42 -1.36 7.54 -10.90
C PRO A 42 -2.30 8.12 -11.96
N GLY A 43 -3.52 7.58 -12.05
CA GLY A 43 -4.52 8.00 -13.04
C GLY A 43 -4.26 7.51 -14.48
N GLY A 44 -3.16 6.81 -14.72
CA GLY A 44 -2.84 6.22 -16.03
C GLY A 44 -3.63 4.94 -16.32
N THR A 45 -3.80 4.63 -17.60
CA THR A 45 -4.44 3.39 -18.06
C THR A 45 -3.57 2.17 -17.66
N PRO A 46 -4.16 1.10 -17.09
CA PRO A 46 -3.40 -0.13 -16.86
C PRO A 46 -2.81 -0.68 -18.16
N SER A 47 -1.56 -1.17 -18.11
CA SER A 47 -0.86 -1.65 -19.29
C SER A 47 0.32 -2.52 -18.89
N MET A 48 0.47 -3.66 -19.56
CA MET A 48 1.63 -4.55 -19.39
C MET A 48 2.94 -3.99 -19.98
N HIS A 49 2.87 -2.93 -20.79
CA HIS A 49 4.01 -2.33 -21.49
C HIS A 49 4.29 -0.88 -21.07
N GLY A 50 3.36 -0.24 -20.35
CA GLY A 50 3.47 1.14 -19.89
C GLY A 50 4.19 1.26 -18.54
N GLY A 51 3.72 2.20 -17.71
CA GLY A 51 4.22 2.41 -16.35
C GLY A 51 5.47 3.30 -16.27
N ASP A 52 6.00 3.43 -15.07
CA ASP A 52 7.24 4.14 -14.75
C ASP A 52 8.33 3.14 -14.36
N SER A 53 9.38 3.02 -15.19
CA SER A 53 10.51 2.10 -14.99
C SER A 53 11.50 2.59 -13.93
N GLY A 54 11.18 3.63 -13.15
CA GLY A 54 11.95 4.08 -11.99
C GLY A 54 11.67 3.30 -10.69
N ALA A 55 11.03 2.14 -10.74
CA ALA A 55 10.88 1.26 -9.58
C ALA A 55 12.24 0.60 -9.25
N PRO A 56 12.75 0.66 -8.00
CA PRO A 56 14.05 0.10 -7.66
C PRO A 56 14.00 -1.43 -7.60
N LEU A 57 15.13 -2.11 -7.78
CA LEU A 57 15.25 -3.50 -7.34
C LEU A 57 15.20 -3.54 -5.81
N VAL A 58 14.46 -4.49 -5.24
CA VAL A 58 14.38 -4.67 -3.79
C VAL A 58 15.15 -5.91 -3.37
N ILE A 59 16.11 -5.73 -2.46
CA ILE A 59 16.80 -6.82 -1.76
C ILE A 59 16.11 -7.04 -0.42
N TYR A 60 15.68 -8.27 -0.18
CA TYR A 60 15.18 -8.74 1.09
C TYR A 60 16.22 -9.59 1.80
N ARG A 61 16.15 -9.62 3.13
CA ARG A 61 16.94 -10.51 3.99
C ARG A 61 16.02 -11.24 4.96
N THR A 62 16.26 -12.53 5.15
CA THR A 62 15.55 -13.32 6.17
C THR A 62 15.89 -12.86 7.59
N ASN A 63 14.86 -12.69 8.41
CA ASN A 63 15.01 -12.39 9.83
C ASN A 63 15.37 -13.67 10.61
N PRO A 64 16.46 -13.69 11.39
CA PRO A 64 16.87 -14.91 12.12
C PRO A 64 15.85 -15.43 13.14
N GLY A 65 14.96 -14.58 13.65
CA GLY A 65 13.96 -14.95 14.66
C GLY A 65 12.62 -15.39 14.09
N THR A 66 12.28 -14.96 12.86
CA THR A 66 10.98 -15.25 12.24
C THR A 66 11.08 -16.05 10.94
N SER A 67 12.28 -16.18 10.37
CA SER A 67 12.55 -16.78 9.05
C SER A 67 11.80 -16.11 7.90
N GLN A 68 11.22 -14.92 8.11
CA GLN A 68 10.53 -14.14 7.09
C GLN A 68 11.48 -13.15 6.42
N PHE A 69 11.30 -12.91 5.13
CA PHE A 69 12.00 -11.88 4.38
C PHE A 69 11.57 -10.48 4.83
N GLN A 70 12.54 -9.60 5.07
CA GLN A 70 12.34 -8.19 5.37
C GLN A 70 13.14 -7.38 4.38
N GLU A 71 12.59 -6.27 3.90
CA GLU A 71 13.34 -5.37 3.02
C GLU A 71 14.65 -4.95 3.70
N TYR A 72 15.74 -5.08 2.95
CA TYR A 72 17.11 -4.87 3.42
C TYR A 72 17.78 -3.70 2.70
N GLN A 73 17.65 -3.64 1.38
CA GLN A 73 18.29 -2.63 0.54
C GLN A 73 17.49 -2.43 -0.74
N GLN A 74 17.55 -1.21 -1.30
CA GLN A 74 17.06 -0.92 -2.64
C GLN A 74 18.24 -0.56 -3.55
N LEU A 75 18.20 -1.05 -4.80
CA LEU A 75 19.21 -0.74 -5.82
C LEU A 75 18.56 -0.04 -7.02
N ASN A 76 19.27 0.92 -7.60
CA ASN A 76 18.82 1.61 -8.81
C ASN A 76 19.04 0.71 -10.03
N VAL A 77 18.02 -0.05 -10.38
CA VAL A 77 17.98 -0.96 -11.54
C VAL A 77 16.72 -0.64 -12.32
N PRO A 78 16.72 0.43 -13.13
CA PRO A 78 15.52 0.88 -13.81
C PRO A 78 15.07 -0.18 -14.81
N GLY A 79 13.76 -0.43 -14.87
CA GLY A 79 13.22 -1.46 -15.74
C GLY A 79 13.86 -2.84 -15.51
N GLY A 80 14.04 -3.21 -14.25
CA GLY A 80 14.78 -4.41 -13.90
C GLY A 80 14.12 -5.67 -14.47
N GLU A 81 14.89 -6.45 -15.22
CA GLU A 81 14.46 -7.73 -15.80
C GLU A 81 15.06 -8.94 -15.10
N ASP A 82 16.26 -8.83 -14.52
CA ASP A 82 16.94 -9.97 -13.92
C ASP A 82 17.90 -9.60 -12.78
N ALA A 83 18.17 -10.59 -11.92
CA ALA A 83 19.03 -10.52 -10.76
C ALA A 83 19.69 -11.89 -10.48
N GLU A 84 20.98 -12.01 -10.80
CA GLU A 84 21.78 -13.24 -10.67
C GLU A 84 22.83 -13.07 -9.57
N PHE A 85 22.73 -13.85 -8.49
CA PHE A 85 23.77 -13.92 -7.47
C PHE A 85 24.87 -14.90 -7.87
N PHE A 86 26.13 -14.54 -7.65
CA PHE A 86 27.25 -15.45 -7.87
C PHE A 86 28.43 -15.17 -6.93
N GLN A 87 29.35 -16.12 -6.82
CA GLN A 87 30.52 -16.03 -5.95
C GLN A 87 31.82 -16.29 -6.71
N LEU A 88 32.85 -15.48 -6.41
CA LEU A 88 34.22 -15.66 -6.87
C LEU A 88 35.14 -15.78 -5.65
N GLY A 89 35.45 -17.01 -5.24
CA GLY A 89 36.11 -17.26 -3.96
C GLY A 89 35.27 -16.75 -2.79
N ASP A 90 35.83 -15.87 -1.97
CA ASP A 90 35.13 -15.28 -0.81
C ASP A 90 34.29 -14.03 -1.18
N ARG A 91 34.35 -13.57 -2.44
CA ARG A 91 33.62 -12.40 -2.93
C ARG A 91 32.23 -12.81 -3.40
N THR A 92 31.22 -12.02 -3.05
CA THR A 92 29.82 -12.24 -3.45
C THR A 92 29.36 -11.07 -4.31
N PHE A 93 28.72 -11.39 -5.43
CA PHE A 93 28.27 -10.42 -6.41
C PHE A 93 26.79 -10.63 -6.77
N LEU A 94 26.17 -9.58 -7.29
CA LEU A 94 24.83 -9.57 -7.86
C LEU A 94 24.88 -8.89 -9.23
N ALA A 95 24.72 -9.65 -10.31
CA ALA A 95 24.55 -9.09 -11.65
C ALA A 95 23.08 -8.76 -11.89
N THR A 96 22.78 -7.57 -12.41
CA THR A 96 21.40 -7.12 -12.66
C THR A 96 21.20 -6.69 -14.10
N ALA A 97 20.04 -6.95 -14.67
CA ALA A 97 19.70 -6.55 -16.03
C ALA A 97 18.65 -5.43 -16.03
N SER A 98 18.91 -4.36 -16.77
CA SER A 98 17.97 -3.25 -16.98
C SER A 98 17.51 -3.20 -18.43
N ILE A 99 16.19 -3.12 -18.64
CA ILE A 99 15.63 -3.05 -19.99
C ILE A 99 15.51 -1.63 -20.52
N ARG A 100 15.10 -0.68 -19.66
CA ARG A 100 14.81 0.72 -20.01
C ARG A 100 14.66 1.58 -18.77
N SER A 101 14.73 2.89 -18.95
CA SER A 101 14.45 3.92 -17.94
C SER A 101 13.36 4.88 -18.41
N GLY A 102 12.88 5.74 -17.51
CA GLY A 102 11.80 6.69 -17.79
C GLY A 102 10.41 6.08 -17.62
N ALA A 103 9.40 6.82 -18.07
CA ALA A 103 8.00 6.46 -17.92
C ALA A 103 7.25 6.57 -19.25
N ASP A 104 6.14 5.85 -19.36
CA ASP A 104 5.26 5.89 -20.52
C ASP A 104 4.80 7.34 -20.82
N PRO A 105 4.80 7.78 -22.11
CA PRO A 105 5.12 7.02 -23.32
C PRO A 105 6.58 7.15 -23.83
N THR A 106 7.49 7.75 -23.06
CA THR A 106 8.83 8.13 -23.52
C THR A 106 9.93 7.42 -22.71
N PHE A 107 10.13 6.13 -22.98
CA PHE A 107 11.21 5.33 -22.38
C PHE A 107 12.56 5.58 -23.05
N ASP A 108 13.66 5.43 -22.31
CA ASP A 108 15.02 5.34 -22.87
C ASP A 108 15.59 3.94 -22.66
N TYR A 109 15.94 3.26 -23.75
CA TYR A 109 16.50 1.92 -23.77
C TYR A 109 18.05 1.89 -23.69
N ASN A 110 18.70 3.06 -23.72
CA ASN A 110 20.14 3.18 -23.47
C ASN A 110 20.37 3.18 -21.95
N VAL A 111 20.37 1.99 -21.35
CA VAL A 111 20.57 1.80 -19.91
C VAL A 111 21.74 0.86 -19.64
N ASP A 112 22.40 1.09 -18.52
CA ASP A 112 23.46 0.21 -18.05
C ASP A 112 22.87 -0.94 -17.23
N SER A 113 23.43 -2.14 -17.39
CA SER A 113 23.19 -3.29 -16.54
C SER A 113 24.37 -3.42 -15.57
N CYS A 114 24.11 -3.27 -14.28
CA CYS A 114 25.16 -3.15 -13.27
C CYS A 114 25.36 -4.45 -12.47
N ILE A 115 26.62 -4.72 -12.17
CA ILE A 115 27.13 -5.76 -11.28
C ILE A 115 27.47 -5.07 -9.97
N PHE A 116 26.95 -5.61 -8.87
CA PHE A 116 27.20 -5.15 -7.52
C PHE A 116 28.07 -6.17 -6.77
N GLU A 117 28.90 -5.70 -5.83
CA GLU A 117 29.70 -6.51 -4.92
C GLU A 117 29.24 -6.28 -3.48
N TRP A 118 29.19 -7.36 -2.70
CA TRP A 118 28.92 -7.29 -1.27
C TRP A 118 30.15 -6.78 -0.49
N ASP A 119 30.04 -5.61 0.13
CA ASP A 119 31.14 -4.99 0.90
C ASP A 119 31.28 -5.53 2.33
N GLY A 120 30.36 -6.39 2.76
CA GLY A 120 30.25 -6.87 4.14
C GLY A 120 28.99 -6.41 4.86
N GLU A 121 28.33 -5.37 4.36
CA GLU A 121 27.13 -4.75 4.91
C GLU A 121 26.04 -4.56 3.84
N ARG A 122 26.39 -4.22 2.60
CA ARG A 122 25.43 -3.95 1.52
C ARG A 122 26.02 -4.29 0.15
N MET A 123 25.15 -4.32 -0.86
CA MET A 123 25.56 -4.44 -2.26
C MET A 123 25.98 -3.05 -2.76
N GLU A 124 27.23 -2.92 -3.20
CA GLU A 124 27.82 -1.72 -3.77
C GLU A 124 28.06 -1.89 -5.25
N GLU A 125 27.89 -0.83 -6.05
CA GLU A 125 28.15 -0.89 -7.48
C GLU A 125 29.63 -1.21 -7.72
N PHE A 126 29.88 -2.28 -8.49
CA PHE A 126 31.21 -2.76 -8.80
C PHE A 126 31.60 -2.47 -10.25
N GLN A 127 30.71 -2.79 -11.19
CA GLN A 127 30.93 -2.60 -12.62
C GLN A 127 29.58 -2.44 -13.33
N CYS A 128 29.47 -1.48 -14.25
CA CYS A 128 28.31 -1.37 -15.12
C CYS A 128 28.68 -1.64 -16.58
N VAL A 129 27.78 -2.31 -17.29
CA VAL A 129 27.92 -2.65 -18.71
C VAL A 129 26.83 -1.90 -19.47
N PRO A 130 27.17 -1.09 -20.50
CA PRO A 130 26.16 -0.50 -21.37
C PRO A 130 25.40 -1.58 -22.13
N THR A 131 24.08 -1.57 -21.99
CA THR A 131 23.19 -2.59 -22.59
C THR A 131 22.12 -1.97 -23.46
N TRP A 132 21.51 -2.81 -24.30
CA TRP A 132 20.33 -2.44 -25.08
C TRP A 132 19.24 -3.50 -24.86
N GLY A 133 18.29 -3.19 -23.98
CA GLY A 133 17.25 -4.14 -23.58
C GLY A 133 17.84 -5.38 -22.92
N GLY A 134 18.61 -5.21 -21.83
CA GLY A 134 19.13 -6.33 -21.04
C GLY A 134 17.98 -7.23 -20.55
N LYS A 135 18.20 -8.55 -20.61
CA LYS A 135 17.16 -9.54 -20.30
C LYS A 135 17.53 -10.50 -19.20
N GLN A 136 18.74 -11.02 -19.22
CA GLN A 136 19.14 -12.05 -18.27
C GLN A 136 20.65 -12.12 -18.14
N TRP A 137 21.13 -12.38 -16.94
CA TRP A 137 22.49 -12.77 -16.62
C TRP A 137 22.52 -14.23 -16.23
N HIS A 138 23.62 -14.91 -16.56
CA HIS A 138 23.87 -16.24 -16.05
C HIS A 138 25.34 -16.42 -15.71
N SER A 139 25.62 -16.85 -14.48
CA SER A 139 26.97 -17.11 -14.03
C SER A 139 27.36 -18.57 -14.25
N PHE A 140 28.57 -18.81 -14.75
CA PHE A 140 29.10 -20.17 -14.88
C PHE A 140 30.63 -20.20 -14.87
N ASN A 141 31.16 -21.37 -14.58
CA ASN A 141 32.60 -21.60 -14.47
C ASN A 141 33.04 -22.74 -15.39
N LEU A 142 34.23 -22.62 -15.99
CA LEU A 142 34.90 -23.70 -16.69
C LEU A 142 36.30 -23.88 -16.11
N ALA A 143 36.48 -24.97 -15.35
CA ALA A 143 37.68 -25.18 -14.55
C ALA A 143 37.95 -23.98 -13.61
N ASP A 144 39.06 -23.27 -13.80
CA ASP A 144 39.50 -22.11 -13.01
C ASP A 144 39.08 -20.76 -13.63
N ARG A 145 38.33 -20.78 -14.73
CA ARG A 145 37.86 -19.57 -15.43
C ARG A 145 36.41 -19.27 -15.07
N HIS A 146 36.11 -17.99 -14.88
CA HIS A 146 34.81 -17.49 -14.43
C HIS A 146 34.17 -16.62 -15.50
N PHE A 147 32.88 -16.82 -15.76
CA PHE A 147 32.16 -16.14 -16.83
C PHE A 147 30.78 -15.65 -16.40
N LEU A 148 30.32 -14.58 -17.06
CA LEU A 148 28.94 -14.10 -17.03
C LEU A 148 28.40 -14.03 -18.46
N ALA A 149 27.25 -14.64 -18.73
CA ALA A 149 26.56 -14.51 -20.00
C ALA A 149 25.42 -13.49 -19.88
N LEU A 150 25.42 -12.48 -20.76
CA LEU A 150 24.33 -11.51 -20.91
C LEU A 150 23.46 -11.89 -22.10
N ALA A 151 22.17 -12.14 -21.85
CA ALA A 151 21.14 -12.09 -22.86
C ALA A 151 20.64 -10.65 -22.99
N GLN A 152 20.70 -10.10 -24.20
CA GLN A 152 20.23 -8.75 -24.49
C GLN A 152 19.77 -8.63 -25.95
N GLY A 153 19.09 -7.52 -26.22
CA GLY A 153 18.50 -7.23 -27.52
C GLY A 153 16.99 -7.16 -27.41
N GLN A 154 16.43 -6.10 -27.97
CA GLN A 154 14.99 -5.96 -28.16
C GLN A 154 14.63 -6.43 -29.56
N GLY A 155 13.46 -7.07 -29.72
CA GLY A 155 12.83 -7.17 -31.04
C GLY A 155 12.59 -5.78 -31.65
N GLU A 156 12.23 -5.71 -32.94
CA GLU A 156 12.11 -4.47 -33.74
C GLU A 156 11.58 -3.24 -32.96
N THR A 157 12.48 -2.41 -32.44
CA THR A 157 12.15 -1.05 -32.01
C THR A 157 12.39 -0.06 -33.13
N ALA A 158 11.58 1.00 -33.17
CA ALA A 158 11.82 2.13 -34.07
C ALA A 158 13.10 2.91 -33.71
N GLU A 159 13.57 2.81 -32.46
CA GLU A 159 14.78 3.47 -31.98
C GLU A 159 16.03 2.60 -32.18
N GLN A 160 17.12 3.25 -32.58
CA GLN A 160 18.45 2.66 -32.73
C GLN A 160 19.33 3.05 -31.53
N PRO A 161 20.29 2.20 -31.12
CA PRO A 161 21.24 2.54 -30.06
C PRO A 161 21.98 3.86 -30.35
N LYS A 162 22.11 4.73 -29.34
CA LYS A 162 22.76 6.06 -29.50
C LYS A 162 24.30 5.96 -29.56
N ALA A 163 24.88 4.82 -29.18
CA ALA A 163 26.31 4.53 -29.15
C ALA A 163 26.60 3.18 -29.84
N PRO A 164 27.86 2.83 -30.18
CA PRO A 164 28.21 1.50 -30.68
C PRO A 164 28.14 0.46 -29.55
N ILE A 165 26.93 0.24 -29.02
CA ILE A 165 26.63 -0.79 -28.04
C ILE A 165 26.51 -2.10 -28.81
N THR A 166 27.13 -3.16 -28.29
CA THR A 166 26.96 -4.50 -28.86
C THR A 166 25.55 -4.97 -28.52
N ILE A 167 24.65 -5.01 -29.50
CA ILE A 167 23.26 -5.47 -29.31
C ILE A 167 23.14 -7.01 -29.21
N ASN A 168 24.24 -7.72 -29.42
CA ASN A 168 24.28 -9.18 -29.36
C ASN A 168 24.47 -9.64 -27.91
N SER A 169 23.85 -10.78 -27.57
CA SER A 169 24.18 -11.53 -26.36
C SER A 169 25.68 -11.82 -26.29
N THR A 170 26.27 -11.61 -25.12
CA THR A 170 27.73 -11.59 -24.93
C THR A 170 28.13 -12.35 -23.67
N ILE A 171 29.15 -13.20 -23.77
CA ILE A 171 29.88 -13.81 -22.65
C ILE A 171 30.97 -12.85 -22.24
N PHE A 172 31.07 -12.60 -20.95
CA PHE A 172 32.13 -11.87 -20.30
C PHE A 172 32.99 -12.85 -19.50
N GLU A 173 34.31 -12.62 -19.46
CA GLU A 173 35.26 -13.39 -18.69
C GLU A 173 35.89 -12.52 -17.60
N TRP A 174 36.05 -13.10 -16.42
CA TRP A 174 36.78 -12.47 -15.32
C TRP A 174 38.28 -12.46 -15.59
N ASN A 175 38.90 -11.28 -15.65
CA ASN A 175 40.33 -11.14 -15.90
C ASN A 175 41.19 -11.01 -14.63
N GLY A 176 40.58 -11.09 -13.44
CA GLY A 176 41.23 -10.85 -12.15
C GLY A 176 40.83 -9.53 -11.49
N ASP A 177 40.32 -8.58 -12.26
CA ASP A 177 39.92 -7.25 -11.80
C ASP A 177 38.47 -6.91 -12.16
N ASN A 178 38.01 -7.22 -13.38
CA ASN A 178 36.63 -6.98 -13.84
C ASN A 178 36.20 -8.02 -14.89
N PHE A 179 34.93 -7.97 -15.31
CA PHE A 179 34.38 -8.82 -16.37
C PHE A 179 34.52 -8.14 -17.74
N GLU A 180 35.32 -8.73 -18.64
CA GLU A 180 35.54 -8.19 -20.00
C GLU A 180 34.82 -9.01 -21.07
N PRO A 181 34.29 -8.40 -22.15
CA PRO A 181 33.69 -9.14 -23.25
C PRO A 181 34.66 -10.19 -23.83
N PHE A 182 34.20 -11.45 -23.86
CA PHE A 182 34.95 -12.60 -24.35
C PHE A 182 34.42 -13.08 -25.72
N GLN A 183 33.10 -13.29 -25.84
CA GLN A 183 32.50 -13.86 -27.06
C GLN A 183 31.01 -13.49 -27.23
N THR A 184 30.56 -13.15 -28.45
CA THR A 184 29.12 -12.98 -28.79
C THR A 184 28.46 -14.31 -29.21
N ILE A 185 27.16 -14.51 -28.95
CA ILE A 185 26.51 -15.85 -28.97
C ILE A 185 25.25 -15.98 -29.86
N PRO A 186 25.01 -17.15 -30.49
CA PRO A 186 23.83 -18.00 -30.15
C PRO A 186 24.19 -19.43 -29.67
N ILE A 187 23.46 -20.00 -28.69
CA ILE A 187 23.60 -21.30 -27.95
C ILE A 187 24.74 -22.26 -28.39
N TYR A 188 25.60 -22.68 -27.46
CA TYR A 188 26.89 -23.29 -27.78
C TYR A 188 27.36 -24.51 -26.93
N GLU A 189 28.32 -25.28 -27.46
CA GLU A 189 29.18 -26.29 -26.81
C GLU A 189 30.63 -25.76 -26.69
N TRP A 190 31.38 -26.17 -25.65
CA TRP A 190 32.79 -25.81 -25.49
C TRP A 190 33.72 -26.71 -26.31
N LYS A 191 34.36 -26.15 -27.35
CA LYS A 191 35.34 -26.85 -28.19
C LYS A 191 36.53 -25.94 -28.48
N GLU A 192 37.74 -26.47 -28.34
CA GLU A 192 38.98 -25.78 -28.76
C GLU A 192 39.12 -24.35 -28.19
N ASN A 193 38.81 -24.17 -26.91
CA ASN A 193 38.86 -22.88 -26.18
C ASN A 193 37.83 -21.81 -26.62
N LYS A 194 36.73 -22.21 -27.25
CA LYS A 194 35.62 -21.31 -27.61
C LYS A 194 34.27 -22.03 -27.55
N PHE A 195 33.20 -21.25 -27.58
CA PHE A 195 31.84 -21.75 -27.65
C PHE A 195 31.35 -21.84 -29.13
N VAL A 196 30.79 -22.98 -29.57
CA VAL A 196 30.32 -23.22 -30.95
C VAL A 196 28.88 -23.78 -31.02
N PRO A 197 28.05 -23.48 -32.04
CA PRO A 197 26.64 -23.88 -32.05
C PRO A 197 26.45 -25.38 -31.83
N PHE A 198 25.60 -25.74 -30.87
CA PHE A 198 25.35 -27.14 -30.52
C PHE A 198 24.11 -27.70 -31.21
N GLN A 199 22.92 -27.19 -30.85
CA GLN A 199 21.64 -27.70 -31.31
C GLN A 199 20.57 -26.59 -31.28
N ALA A 200 19.66 -26.60 -32.26
CA ALA A 200 18.43 -25.80 -32.22
C ALA A 200 17.31 -26.60 -31.54
N LEU A 201 16.53 -25.95 -30.68
CA LEU A 201 15.33 -26.52 -30.07
C LEU A 201 14.09 -26.08 -30.85
N ASP A 202 13.10 -26.97 -30.93
CA ASP A 202 11.85 -26.72 -31.65
C ASP A 202 10.91 -25.81 -30.85
N GLY A 203 10.12 -25.01 -31.57
CA GLY A 203 9.11 -24.12 -31.00
C GLY A 203 9.40 -22.63 -31.22
N VAL A 204 8.42 -21.78 -30.88
CA VAL A 204 8.50 -20.32 -31.06
C VAL A 204 8.27 -19.64 -29.71
N GLY A 205 9.09 -18.63 -29.41
CA GLY A 205 8.96 -17.87 -28.16
C GLY A 205 9.46 -18.63 -26.92
N GLY A 206 10.59 -19.33 -27.05
CA GLY A 206 11.28 -19.94 -25.91
C GLY A 206 11.62 -18.90 -24.84
N ARG A 207 11.38 -19.27 -23.59
CA ARG A 207 11.56 -18.39 -22.42
C ARG A 207 12.65 -18.86 -21.49
N ALA A 208 12.62 -20.14 -21.13
CA ALA A 208 13.54 -20.74 -20.19
C ALA A 208 13.75 -22.22 -20.52
N PHE A 209 14.80 -22.79 -19.98
CA PHE A 209 15.01 -24.23 -19.97
C PHE A 209 15.61 -24.66 -18.63
N GLU A 210 15.28 -25.87 -18.20
CA GLU A 210 15.81 -26.47 -16.97
C GLU A 210 16.26 -27.90 -17.24
N LEU A 211 17.46 -28.23 -16.77
CA LEU A 211 18.02 -29.57 -16.89
C LEU A 211 17.58 -30.43 -15.72
N VAL A 212 17.01 -31.60 -15.99
CA VAL A 212 16.49 -32.53 -14.99
C VAL A 212 17.20 -33.86 -15.10
N SER A 213 17.99 -34.21 -14.08
CA SER A 213 18.68 -35.51 -13.99
C SER A 213 17.99 -36.43 -12.99
N ALA A 214 17.19 -37.37 -13.47
CA ALA A 214 16.45 -38.31 -12.62
C ALA A 214 16.34 -39.69 -13.27
N HIS A 215 16.31 -40.74 -12.44
CA HIS A 215 16.15 -42.14 -12.87
C HIS A 215 17.13 -42.58 -13.97
N GLY A 216 18.38 -42.10 -13.90
CA GLY A 216 19.44 -42.44 -14.87
C GLY A 216 19.27 -41.79 -16.25
N ARG A 217 18.39 -40.80 -16.39
CA ARG A 217 18.22 -40.00 -17.61
C ARG A 217 18.53 -38.54 -17.35
N THR A 218 18.89 -37.84 -18.41
CA THR A 218 19.01 -36.38 -18.43
C THR A 218 17.94 -35.84 -19.36
N LEU A 219 17.03 -35.04 -18.82
CA LEU A 219 15.97 -34.38 -19.56
C LEU A 219 16.25 -32.87 -19.62
N LEU A 220 15.77 -32.20 -20.67
CA LEU A 220 15.78 -30.75 -20.80
C LEU A 220 14.34 -30.29 -20.97
N ALA A 221 13.77 -29.68 -19.93
CA ALA A 221 12.46 -29.05 -20.02
C ALA A 221 12.63 -27.67 -20.66
N PHE A 222 11.90 -27.38 -21.73
CA PHE A 222 11.99 -26.16 -22.51
C PHE A 222 10.63 -25.44 -22.54
N SER A 223 10.61 -24.24 -21.96
CA SER A 223 9.40 -23.46 -21.70
C SER A 223 9.10 -22.58 -22.90
N LEU A 224 7.90 -22.72 -23.45
CA LEU A 224 7.43 -21.98 -24.61
C LEU A 224 6.21 -21.15 -24.22
N ILE A 225 6.23 -19.86 -24.55
CA ILE A 225 5.12 -18.95 -24.21
C ILE A 225 3.97 -19.06 -25.21
N GLY A 226 4.28 -19.23 -26.50
CA GLY A 226 3.31 -19.17 -27.60
C GLY A 226 2.75 -20.53 -28.03
N SER A 227 3.22 -21.62 -27.44
CA SER A 227 2.83 -23.00 -27.77
C SER A 227 2.98 -23.91 -26.55
N ASP A 228 2.65 -25.18 -26.71
CA ASP A 228 3.00 -26.21 -25.74
C ASP A 228 4.51 -26.21 -25.47
N SER A 229 4.89 -26.47 -24.23
CA SER A 229 6.29 -26.61 -23.82
C SER A 229 6.79 -28.03 -24.10
N VAL A 230 8.11 -28.21 -24.25
CA VAL A 230 8.69 -29.47 -24.73
C VAL A 230 9.71 -29.99 -23.73
N VAL A 231 9.71 -31.29 -23.48
CA VAL A 231 10.75 -31.99 -22.73
C VAL A 231 11.55 -32.83 -23.70
N TYR A 232 12.86 -32.63 -23.72
CA TYR A 232 13.80 -33.44 -24.49
C TYR A 232 14.53 -34.44 -23.58
N GLN A 233 15.01 -35.55 -24.14
CA GLN A 233 15.91 -36.48 -23.49
C GLN A 233 17.29 -36.47 -24.16
N TRP A 234 18.34 -36.45 -23.35
CA TRP A 234 19.71 -36.60 -23.81
C TRP A 234 19.99 -38.03 -24.29
N THR A 235 20.52 -38.17 -25.51
CA THR A 235 20.88 -39.46 -26.13
C THR A 235 22.34 -39.85 -25.93
N GLY A 236 23.17 -38.94 -25.42
CA GLY A 236 24.63 -39.06 -25.45
C GLY A 236 25.26 -38.15 -26.51
N GLU A 237 24.49 -37.75 -27.53
CA GLU A 237 24.95 -36.90 -28.64
C GLU A 237 24.07 -35.67 -28.86
N SER A 238 22.76 -35.77 -28.59
CA SER A 238 21.76 -34.72 -28.84
C SER A 238 20.59 -34.78 -27.85
N PHE A 239 19.78 -33.71 -27.82
CA PHE A 239 18.49 -33.68 -27.12
C PHE A 239 17.36 -34.04 -28.09
N GLU A 240 16.69 -35.17 -27.88
CA GLU A 240 15.57 -35.61 -28.73
C GLU A 240 14.24 -35.42 -28.01
N HIS A 241 13.17 -35.09 -28.74
CA HIS A 241 11.83 -34.90 -28.16
C HIS A 241 11.41 -36.14 -27.36
N TYR A 242 10.97 -35.93 -26.13
CA TYR A 242 10.60 -37.00 -25.20
C TYR A 242 9.15 -36.89 -24.72
N GLN A 243 8.71 -35.67 -24.35
CA GLN A 243 7.37 -35.41 -23.86
C GLN A 243 6.91 -33.99 -24.19
N THR A 244 5.61 -33.81 -24.41
CA THR A 244 4.99 -32.47 -24.53
C THR A 244 4.30 -32.11 -23.22
N ILE A 245 4.45 -30.85 -22.80
CA ILE A 245 3.71 -30.23 -21.70
C ILE A 245 2.63 -29.33 -22.32
N GLU A 246 1.39 -29.78 -22.27
CA GLU A 246 0.25 -29.08 -22.88
C GLU A 246 -0.04 -27.73 -22.21
N GLY A 247 -0.39 -26.73 -23.03
CA GLY A 247 -0.83 -25.42 -22.60
C GLY A 247 0.21 -24.31 -22.83
N ILE A 248 -0.28 -23.19 -23.36
CA ILE A 248 0.52 -21.98 -23.64
C ILE A 248 0.92 -21.23 -22.35
N GLY A 249 1.62 -20.11 -22.52
CA GLY A 249 1.99 -19.21 -21.43
C GLY A 249 3.16 -19.68 -20.59
N GLY A 250 3.92 -20.70 -21.02
CA GLY A 250 5.12 -21.15 -20.33
C GLY A 250 6.15 -20.03 -20.15
N ARG A 251 6.68 -19.90 -18.94
CA ARG A 251 7.68 -18.87 -18.62
C ARG A 251 8.95 -19.44 -18.04
N GLU A 252 8.89 -20.03 -16.86
CA GLU A 252 10.08 -20.41 -16.09
C GLU A 252 9.94 -21.79 -15.46
N PHE A 253 11.07 -22.42 -15.14
CA PHE A 253 11.10 -23.68 -14.40
C PHE A 253 11.96 -23.56 -13.15
N ALA A 254 11.66 -24.38 -12.15
CA ALA A 254 12.58 -24.66 -11.06
C ALA A 254 12.50 -26.12 -10.62
N LEU A 255 13.66 -26.72 -10.33
CA LEU A 255 13.76 -28.06 -9.79
C LEU A 255 13.71 -28.06 -8.26
N ILE A 256 12.97 -29.01 -7.69
CA ILE A 256 12.95 -29.33 -6.27
C ILE A 256 13.35 -30.78 -6.08
N GLU A 257 14.31 -31.01 -5.18
CA GLU A 257 14.68 -32.34 -4.71
C GLU A 257 14.16 -32.55 -3.28
N ASP A 258 13.15 -33.43 -3.13
CA ASP A 258 12.57 -33.81 -1.84
C ASP A 258 12.56 -35.34 -1.66
N ASN A 259 13.20 -35.84 -0.60
CA ASN A 259 13.19 -37.26 -0.23
C ASN A 259 13.49 -38.24 -1.40
N ASN A 260 14.54 -37.96 -2.18
CA ASN A 260 14.94 -38.69 -3.41
C ASN A 260 13.90 -38.69 -4.55
N THR A 261 12.96 -37.75 -4.52
CA THR A 261 12.01 -37.51 -5.61
C THR A 261 12.22 -36.09 -6.13
N SER A 262 12.43 -35.98 -7.44
CA SER A 262 12.53 -34.70 -8.12
C SER A 262 11.14 -34.19 -8.52
N TYR A 263 10.93 -32.89 -8.36
CA TYR A 263 9.74 -32.18 -8.81
C TYR A 263 10.15 -30.99 -9.68
N LEU A 264 9.46 -30.76 -10.77
CA LEU A 264 9.68 -29.63 -11.67
C LEU A 264 8.50 -28.68 -11.57
N LEU A 265 8.74 -27.45 -11.13
CA LEU A 265 7.73 -26.38 -11.13
C LEU A 265 7.76 -25.70 -12.48
N HIS A 266 6.60 -25.42 -13.06
CA HIS A 266 6.45 -24.67 -14.30
C HIS A 266 5.58 -23.44 -14.06
N VAL A 267 6.20 -22.27 -14.05
CA VAL A 267 5.49 -20.99 -13.93
C VAL A 267 4.91 -20.59 -15.27
N LYS A 268 3.66 -20.13 -15.24
CA LYS A 268 2.91 -19.60 -16.38
C LYS A 268 2.81 -18.07 -16.26
N PHE A 269 3.16 -17.38 -17.33
CA PHE A 269 3.16 -15.91 -17.38
C PHE A 269 1.79 -15.35 -17.72
N LEU A 270 1.31 -15.54 -18.95
CA LEU A 270 0.02 -15.05 -19.42
C LEU A 270 -0.41 -15.78 -20.70
N GLN A 271 -1.67 -15.58 -21.07
CA GLN A 271 -2.24 -16.00 -22.35
C GLN A 271 -3.04 -14.84 -22.99
N GLY A 272 -3.59 -15.04 -24.18
CA GLY A 272 -4.32 -13.99 -24.91
C GLY A 272 -3.45 -13.21 -25.89
N ASP A 273 -4.00 -12.13 -26.44
CA ASP A 273 -3.30 -11.23 -27.37
C ASP A 273 -2.73 -10.00 -26.65
N LEU A 274 -1.99 -9.16 -27.39
CA LEU A 274 -1.34 -7.97 -26.83
C LEU A 274 -2.33 -6.92 -26.29
N GLU A 275 -3.58 -6.93 -26.76
CA GLU A 275 -4.60 -5.96 -26.34
C GLU A 275 -5.39 -6.46 -25.12
N ASN A 276 -5.58 -7.77 -24.99
CA ASN A 276 -6.35 -8.42 -23.94
C ASN A 276 -5.61 -9.63 -23.34
N PRO A 277 -4.47 -9.42 -22.65
CA PRO A 277 -3.76 -10.49 -21.97
C PRO A 277 -4.53 -10.95 -20.73
N ASP A 278 -4.55 -12.26 -20.50
CA ASP A 278 -5.01 -12.89 -19.26
C ASP A 278 -3.81 -13.26 -18.41
N THR A 279 -3.68 -12.60 -17.26
CA THR A 279 -2.56 -12.74 -16.32
C THR A 279 -2.88 -13.69 -15.18
N SER A 280 -4.14 -14.09 -14.97
CA SER A 280 -4.57 -14.98 -13.89
C SER A 280 -4.32 -16.44 -14.27
N MET A 281 -3.08 -16.89 -14.11
CA MET A 281 -2.62 -18.20 -14.58
C MET A 281 -2.64 -19.28 -13.49
N THR A 282 -2.73 -20.53 -13.94
CA THR A 282 -2.47 -21.71 -13.10
C THR A 282 -1.13 -22.32 -13.51
N SER A 283 -0.16 -22.22 -12.60
CA SER A 283 1.18 -22.83 -12.71
C SER A 283 1.15 -24.26 -12.18
N ILE A 284 2.06 -25.11 -12.67
CA ILE A 284 1.95 -26.57 -12.49
C ILE A 284 3.19 -27.14 -11.79
N ILE A 285 2.97 -28.13 -10.92
CA ILE A 285 4.02 -28.92 -10.28
C ILE A 285 4.02 -30.31 -10.92
N TYR A 286 5.14 -30.72 -11.50
CA TYR A 286 5.33 -32.06 -12.03
C TYR A 286 6.21 -32.89 -11.09
N ARG A 287 5.84 -34.14 -10.83
CA ARG A 287 6.76 -35.16 -10.30
C ARG A 287 7.53 -35.79 -11.46
N VAL A 288 8.83 -35.98 -11.28
CA VAL A 288 9.70 -36.61 -12.27
C VAL A 288 9.75 -38.12 -12.02
N ASP A 289 9.01 -38.88 -12.84
CA ASP A 289 8.91 -40.33 -12.75
C ASP A 289 9.81 -41.06 -13.78
N GLN A 290 9.86 -42.39 -13.68
CA GLN A 290 10.51 -43.25 -14.68
C GLN A 290 9.89 -43.16 -16.08
N ASP A 291 8.67 -42.67 -16.22
CA ASP A 291 8.00 -42.51 -17.53
C ASP A 291 7.80 -41.03 -17.92
N GLY A 292 8.58 -40.12 -17.31
CA GLY A 292 8.55 -38.68 -17.59
C GLY A 292 7.86 -37.85 -16.52
N LEU A 293 7.45 -36.64 -16.87
CA LEU A 293 6.79 -35.69 -15.98
C LEU A 293 5.32 -36.05 -15.78
N LYS A 294 4.88 -36.15 -14.53
CA LYS A 294 3.46 -36.38 -14.15
C LYS A 294 2.97 -35.23 -13.28
N VAL A 295 1.80 -34.68 -13.58
CA VAL A 295 1.21 -33.62 -12.75
C VAL A 295 1.04 -34.13 -11.31
N ALA A 296 1.60 -33.39 -10.37
CA ALA A 296 1.58 -33.67 -8.95
C ALA A 296 0.78 -32.63 -8.15
N GLY A 297 0.59 -31.44 -8.72
CA GLY A 297 -0.21 -30.35 -8.17
C GLY A 297 -0.19 -29.12 -9.06
N ASP A 298 -0.82 -28.05 -8.60
CA ASP A 298 -0.91 -26.76 -9.26
C ASP A 298 -0.94 -25.63 -8.23
N PHE A 299 -0.67 -24.40 -8.68
CA PHE A 299 -0.74 -23.19 -7.87
C PHE A 299 -1.07 -21.97 -8.74
N ALA A 300 -1.78 -20.99 -8.17
CA ALA A 300 -2.15 -19.77 -8.87
C ALA A 300 -0.98 -18.79 -8.92
N THR A 301 -0.87 -18.05 -10.04
CA THR A 301 0.13 -16.99 -10.26
C THR A 301 -0.49 -15.88 -11.09
N PHE A 302 -0.17 -14.62 -10.79
CA PHE A 302 -0.62 -13.44 -11.52
C PHE A 302 0.54 -12.83 -12.31
N GLY A 303 0.56 -13.05 -13.62
CA GLY A 303 1.68 -12.60 -14.45
C GLY A 303 3.01 -13.20 -14.00
N GLY A 304 3.06 -14.50 -13.71
CA GLY A 304 4.23 -15.18 -13.13
C GLY A 304 5.45 -15.12 -14.04
N THR A 305 6.57 -14.61 -13.55
CA THR A 305 7.75 -14.28 -14.37
C THR A 305 8.95 -15.16 -14.13
N ASP A 306 9.16 -15.62 -12.89
CA ASP A 306 10.30 -16.42 -12.45
C ASP A 306 9.92 -17.25 -11.21
N VAL A 307 10.71 -18.29 -10.93
CA VAL A 307 10.61 -19.13 -9.73
C VAL A 307 11.99 -19.56 -9.25
N SER A 308 12.23 -19.40 -7.95
CA SER A 308 13.46 -19.85 -7.29
C SER A 308 13.17 -20.71 -6.07
N THR A 309 14.12 -21.55 -5.67
CA THR A 309 13.95 -22.45 -4.53
C THR A 309 15.11 -22.31 -3.54
N PHE A 310 14.82 -22.53 -2.26
CA PHE A 310 15.84 -22.54 -1.22
C PHE A 310 15.47 -23.52 -0.10
N LYS A 311 16.45 -23.89 0.72
CA LYS A 311 16.24 -24.82 1.84
C LYS A 311 16.58 -24.17 3.17
N GLN A 312 15.59 -24.05 4.05
CA GLN A 312 15.79 -23.52 5.39
C GLN A 312 15.22 -24.50 6.41
N ASP A 313 15.97 -24.74 7.49
CA ASP A 313 15.55 -25.60 8.61
C ASP A 313 15.05 -27.00 8.20
N GLY A 314 15.67 -27.58 7.17
CA GLY A 314 15.36 -28.91 6.65
C GLY A 314 14.15 -28.97 5.70
N LYS A 315 13.64 -27.81 5.28
CA LYS A 315 12.45 -27.71 4.43
C LYS A 315 12.73 -26.91 3.19
N THR A 316 11.97 -27.20 2.13
CA THR A 316 12.12 -26.54 0.84
C THR A 316 11.10 -25.43 0.70
N PHE A 317 11.57 -24.28 0.28
CA PHE A 317 10.76 -23.11 -0.01
C PHE A 317 10.88 -22.72 -1.48
N VAL A 318 9.83 -22.07 -1.97
CA VAL A 318 9.69 -21.61 -3.34
C VAL A 318 9.35 -20.13 -3.31
N VAL A 319 10.06 -19.33 -4.09
CA VAL A 319 9.74 -17.92 -4.32
C VAL A 319 9.23 -17.78 -5.75
N THR A 320 8.06 -17.18 -5.94
CA THR A 320 7.53 -16.81 -7.26
C THR A 320 7.56 -15.30 -7.42
N SER A 321 8.08 -14.81 -8.53
CA SER A 321 7.92 -13.41 -8.91
C SER A 321 6.68 -13.25 -9.78
N GLU A 322 5.89 -12.23 -9.48
CA GLU A 322 4.61 -11.97 -10.14
C GLU A 322 4.53 -10.50 -10.56
N SER A 323 4.19 -10.28 -11.83
CA SER A 323 4.43 -8.99 -12.48
C SER A 323 3.20 -8.16 -12.77
N LEU A 324 2.02 -8.78 -12.85
CA LEU A 324 0.82 -8.11 -13.30
C LEU A 324 -0.41 -8.67 -12.58
N ALA A 325 -1.20 -7.78 -12.00
CA ALA A 325 -2.51 -8.12 -11.48
C ALA A 325 -3.50 -8.45 -12.64
N GLU A 326 -4.68 -8.95 -12.28
CA GLU A 326 -5.76 -9.26 -13.25
C GLU A 326 -6.18 -8.03 -14.06
N ASP A 327 -6.11 -6.83 -13.47
CA ASP A 327 -6.41 -5.57 -14.13
C ASP A 327 -5.21 -4.94 -14.85
N LEU A 328 -4.13 -5.70 -15.08
CA LEU A 328 -2.89 -5.31 -15.75
C LEU A 328 -2.08 -4.22 -15.04
N ARG A 329 -2.32 -4.02 -13.74
CA ARG A 329 -1.49 -3.16 -12.91
C ARG A 329 -0.19 -3.85 -12.52
N PHE A 330 0.90 -3.09 -12.47
CA PHE A 330 2.20 -3.61 -12.05
C PHE A 330 2.24 -3.94 -10.57
N ARG A 331 1.44 -3.27 -9.74
CA ARG A 331 1.37 -3.58 -8.32
C ARG A 331 0.75 -4.96 -8.09
N GLN A 332 1.61 -5.97 -8.00
CA GLN A 332 1.28 -7.37 -7.78
C GLN A 332 2.28 -7.96 -6.78
N ASP A 333 1.78 -8.63 -5.74
CA ASP A 333 2.64 -9.28 -4.75
C ASP A 333 3.31 -10.52 -5.35
N SER A 334 4.60 -10.65 -5.05
CA SER A 334 5.37 -11.89 -5.23
C SER A 334 5.22 -12.74 -3.97
N HIS A 335 5.40 -14.06 -4.07
CA HIS A 335 5.04 -14.97 -2.99
C HIS A 335 6.18 -15.91 -2.61
N VAL A 336 6.22 -16.26 -1.33
CA VAL A 336 7.09 -17.31 -0.77
C VAL A 336 6.21 -18.41 -0.23
N TYR A 337 6.46 -19.64 -0.68
CA TYR A 337 5.73 -20.84 -0.31
C TYR A 337 6.66 -21.86 0.34
N GLN A 338 6.13 -22.68 1.25
CA GLN A 338 6.76 -23.95 1.59
C GLN A 338 6.28 -25.01 0.59
N PHE A 339 7.19 -25.85 0.12
CA PHE A 339 6.88 -27.01 -0.69
C PHE A 339 6.55 -28.21 0.19
N VAL A 340 5.43 -28.90 -0.09
CA VAL A 340 4.95 -30.04 0.70
C VAL A 340 4.54 -31.21 -0.18
N THR A 341 4.91 -32.42 0.24
CA THR A 341 4.54 -33.68 -0.42
C THR A 341 3.60 -34.49 0.48
N GLN A 342 2.53 -35.07 -0.08
CA GLN A 342 1.60 -35.96 0.64
C GLN A 342 1.64 -37.38 0.06
N LYS A 343 1.73 -38.40 0.92
CA LYS A 343 1.60 -39.81 0.51
C LYS A 343 0.13 -40.24 0.50
N SER A 344 -0.38 -40.72 -0.64
CA SER A 344 -1.74 -41.24 -0.76
C SER A 344 -1.91 -42.61 -0.07
N GLU A 345 -2.80 -42.73 0.91
CA GLU A 345 -3.43 -44.02 1.28
C GLU A 345 -4.65 -44.28 0.37
N GLU A 346 -4.94 -45.56 0.08
CA GLU A 346 -5.80 -46.04 -1.00
C GLU A 346 -7.27 -45.56 -0.97
N ALA A 347 -7.81 -45.44 -2.19
CA ALA A 347 -9.13 -44.95 -2.53
C ALA A 347 -10.29 -45.86 -2.07
N GLY A 348 -11.36 -45.24 -1.56
CA GLY A 348 -12.69 -45.81 -1.42
C GLY A 348 -13.76 -44.76 -1.68
N ASP A 349 -14.42 -44.87 -2.84
CA ASP A 349 -15.73 -44.33 -3.25
C ASP A 349 -16.28 -43.03 -2.60
N ALA A 350 -16.46 -41.98 -3.41
CA ALA A 350 -17.81 -41.46 -3.74
C ALA A 350 -17.78 -40.27 -4.72
N LYS A 351 -18.60 -40.40 -5.78
CA LYS A 351 -19.04 -39.32 -6.67
C LYS A 351 -19.96 -38.33 -5.93
N ARG A 352 -19.91 -37.06 -6.38
CA ARG A 352 -20.81 -35.90 -6.13
C ARG A 352 -20.64 -35.30 -4.72
N SER A 353 -20.48 -34.00 -4.53
CA SER A 353 -21.08 -32.87 -5.25
C SER A 353 -20.20 -31.62 -5.30
N LEU A 354 -20.24 -30.94 -6.46
CA LEU A 354 -20.11 -29.48 -6.54
C LEU A 354 -21.14 -28.82 -5.59
N SER A 355 -20.68 -28.26 -4.49
CA SER A 355 -21.23 -27.06 -3.81
C SER A 355 -20.59 -26.92 -2.43
N GLN A 356 -20.38 -25.66 -2.02
CA GLN A 356 -19.75 -25.22 -0.76
C GLN A 356 -18.22 -25.12 -0.78
N ARG A 357 -17.70 -24.20 -1.60
CA ARG A 357 -16.50 -23.45 -1.21
C ARG A 357 -16.87 -22.57 -0.03
N SER A 358 -16.39 -22.92 1.17
CA SER A 358 -16.41 -21.97 2.29
C SER A 358 -15.41 -22.40 3.37
N HIS A 359 -14.38 -21.56 3.52
CA HIS A 359 -13.57 -21.33 4.71
C HIS A 359 -12.61 -22.48 5.14
N GLY A 360 -11.38 -22.24 5.59
CA GLY A 360 -10.72 -20.97 5.87
C GLY A 360 -9.22 -21.15 6.07
N ARG A 361 -8.54 -20.02 5.87
CA ARG A 361 -7.24 -19.61 6.41
C ARG A 361 -6.85 -20.39 7.67
N PHE A 362 -5.83 -21.23 7.57
CA PHE A 362 -4.64 -21.24 8.41
C PHE A 362 -3.71 -22.27 7.80
N LYS A 363 -2.59 -21.82 7.22
CA LYS A 363 -1.36 -22.60 7.21
C LYS A 363 -0.18 -21.66 6.95
N ARG A 364 0.36 -21.18 8.07
CA ARG A 364 1.80 -20.93 8.21
C ARG A 364 2.44 -22.30 8.26
N GLU A 365 3.38 -22.57 7.38
CA GLU A 365 4.24 -23.74 7.52
C GLU A 365 5.66 -23.23 7.71
N ASP A 366 6.11 -23.17 8.98
CA ASP A 366 7.27 -23.98 9.32
C ASP A 366 7.35 -24.54 10.76
N ALA A 367 6.27 -24.52 11.54
CA ALA A 367 6.31 -25.08 12.90
C ALA A 367 6.08 -26.61 12.89
N TYR A 368 6.90 -27.38 13.61
CA TYR A 368 6.52 -28.73 14.03
C TYR A 368 5.25 -28.62 14.88
N VAL A 369 4.11 -29.07 14.35
CA VAL A 369 2.85 -29.09 15.08
C VAL A 369 2.49 -30.53 15.39
N VAL A 370 2.47 -30.86 16.68
CA VAL A 370 2.04 -32.16 17.18
C VAL A 370 0.56 -32.37 16.78
N PRO A 371 0.20 -33.47 16.09
CA PRO A 371 -1.15 -33.68 15.54
C PRO A 371 -2.28 -33.59 16.56
N GLU A 372 -2.06 -34.06 17.79
CA GLU A 372 -3.03 -33.95 18.88
C GLU A 372 -3.26 -32.49 19.28
N PHE A 373 -2.21 -31.67 19.28
CA PHE A 373 -2.31 -30.23 19.52
C PHE A 373 -2.93 -29.50 18.32
N MET A 374 -2.69 -29.93 17.08
CA MET A 374 -3.40 -29.39 15.91
C MET A 374 -4.89 -29.73 15.98
N SER A 375 -5.25 -30.97 16.34
CA SER A 375 -6.64 -31.36 16.54
C SER A 375 -7.31 -30.54 17.64
N LEU A 376 -6.63 -30.36 18.78
CA LEU A 376 -7.10 -29.49 19.87
C LEU A 376 -7.21 -28.02 19.43
N PHE A 377 -6.24 -27.52 18.66
CA PHE A 377 -6.26 -26.17 18.10
C PHE A 377 -7.45 -25.98 17.15
N SER A 378 -7.64 -26.90 16.20
CA SER A 378 -8.74 -26.94 15.23
C SER A 378 -10.12 -27.10 15.88
N ALA A 379 -10.21 -27.71 17.07
CA ALA A 379 -11.46 -27.85 17.80
C ALA A 379 -12.04 -26.48 18.20
N TYR A 380 -11.18 -25.50 18.51
CA TYR A 380 -11.62 -24.16 18.88
C TYR A 380 -11.42 -23.13 17.76
N THR A 381 -10.20 -23.02 17.23
CA THR A 381 -9.79 -22.04 16.22
C THR A 381 -9.25 -22.78 14.98
N GLY A 382 -8.60 -22.11 14.02
CA GLY A 382 -7.93 -22.85 12.93
C GLY A 382 -8.80 -23.22 11.71
N GLY A 383 -10.12 -23.09 11.77
CA GLY A 383 -11.02 -23.39 10.64
C GLY A 383 -12.49 -23.05 10.90
N PRO A 384 -13.38 -23.06 9.88
CA PRO A 384 -14.78 -22.65 10.02
C PRO A 384 -15.65 -23.60 10.83
N SER A 385 -15.20 -24.84 10.99
CA SER A 385 -15.90 -25.88 11.76
C SER A 385 -15.60 -25.80 13.25
N GLY A 386 -14.57 -25.07 13.67
CA GLY A 386 -14.17 -24.91 15.07
C GLY A 386 -15.21 -24.15 15.89
N ILE A 387 -15.21 -24.39 17.21
CA ILE A 387 -16.16 -23.79 18.16
C ILE A 387 -16.14 -22.26 18.07
N GLY A 388 -14.97 -21.63 17.94
CA GLY A 388 -14.81 -20.19 17.83
C GLY A 388 -15.40 -19.61 16.55
N ALA A 389 -15.25 -20.27 15.41
CA ALA A 389 -15.85 -19.83 14.14
C ALA A 389 -17.39 -19.93 14.19
N LYS A 390 -17.92 -21.04 14.73
CA LYS A 390 -19.36 -21.21 14.96
C LYS A 390 -19.90 -20.15 15.92
N PHE A 391 -19.20 -19.91 17.04
CA PHE A 391 -19.58 -18.90 18.02
C PHE A 391 -19.58 -17.48 17.41
N LYS A 392 -18.58 -17.15 16.59
CA LYS A 392 -18.51 -15.88 15.87
C LYS A 392 -19.71 -15.67 14.94
N ASN A 393 -20.10 -16.72 14.19
CA ASN A 393 -21.28 -16.67 13.33
C ASN A 393 -22.57 -16.50 14.14
N ILE A 394 -22.78 -17.30 15.20
CA ILE A 394 -23.95 -17.18 16.09
C ILE A 394 -24.04 -15.77 16.69
N SER A 395 -22.91 -15.20 17.12
CA SER A 395 -22.86 -13.85 17.67
C SER A 395 -23.18 -12.78 16.62
N THR A 396 -22.77 -13.02 15.37
CA THR A 396 -23.08 -12.13 14.23
C THR A 396 -24.58 -12.19 13.89
N ASP A 397 -25.13 -13.39 13.77
CA ASP A 397 -26.55 -13.61 13.44
C ASP A 397 -27.48 -13.02 14.51
N ALA A 398 -27.09 -13.12 15.79
CA ALA A 398 -27.82 -12.53 16.91
C ALA A 398 -27.92 -11.00 16.86
N GLN A 399 -27.06 -10.34 16.07
CA GLN A 399 -27.02 -8.88 15.89
C GLN A 399 -27.38 -8.45 14.46
N ALA A 400 -27.82 -9.39 13.60
CA ALA A 400 -28.03 -9.14 12.17
C ALA A 400 -29.09 -8.06 11.88
N THR A 401 -30.03 -7.88 12.79
CA THR A 401 -31.11 -6.89 12.69
C THR A 401 -30.72 -5.50 13.20
N ASN A 402 -29.56 -5.36 13.85
CA ASN A 402 -29.14 -4.08 14.42
C ASN A 402 -28.51 -3.18 13.35
N PRO A 403 -28.67 -1.85 13.46
CA PRO A 403 -28.07 -0.93 12.49
C PRO A 403 -26.54 -0.98 12.57
N LEU A 404 -25.89 -1.02 11.41
CA LEU A 404 -24.44 -0.96 11.26
C LEU A 404 -24.07 0.32 10.51
N LEU A 405 -23.31 1.20 11.14
CA LEU A 405 -22.75 2.39 10.51
C LEU A 405 -21.25 2.19 10.27
N VAL A 406 -20.83 2.28 9.02
CA VAL A 406 -19.42 2.15 8.63
C VAL A 406 -18.93 3.47 8.08
N ALA A 407 -18.05 4.14 8.81
CA ALA A 407 -17.39 5.35 8.36
C ALA A 407 -16.11 5.02 7.59
N THR A 408 -15.93 5.67 6.45
CA THR A 408 -14.74 5.64 5.59
C THR A 408 -13.95 6.96 5.72
N ASP A 409 -12.97 7.20 4.84
CA ASP A 409 -12.20 8.44 4.79
C ASP A 409 -13.03 9.67 4.34
N GLN A 410 -14.10 9.45 3.55
CA GLN A 410 -14.90 10.51 2.90
C GLN A 410 -16.39 10.44 3.18
N SER A 411 -16.91 9.24 3.42
CA SER A 411 -18.34 8.94 3.49
C SER A 411 -18.66 7.97 4.63
N MET A 412 -19.93 7.77 4.93
CA MET A 412 -20.40 6.71 5.81
C MET A 412 -21.46 5.90 5.08
N VAL A 413 -21.52 4.61 5.37
CA VAL A 413 -22.57 3.72 4.89
C VAL A 413 -23.34 3.20 6.08
N LEU A 414 -24.62 3.54 6.17
CA LEU A 414 -25.55 2.96 7.12
C LEU A 414 -26.20 1.73 6.47
N TYR A 415 -26.07 0.59 7.13
CA TYR A 415 -26.79 -0.65 6.85
C TYR A 415 -27.89 -0.81 7.92
N PRO A 416 -29.16 -0.50 7.61
CA PRO A 416 -30.22 -0.48 8.63
C PRO A 416 -30.48 -1.85 9.28
N GLY A 417 -30.23 -2.93 8.54
CA GLY A 417 -30.55 -4.30 8.96
C GLY A 417 -31.81 -4.83 8.27
N ASN A 418 -32.21 -6.06 8.60
CA ASN A 418 -33.43 -6.71 8.09
C ASN A 418 -33.58 -6.82 6.55
N GLY A 419 -32.50 -6.59 5.80
CA GLY A 419 -32.50 -6.62 4.34
C GLY A 419 -32.83 -5.27 3.68
N ASP A 420 -32.96 -4.19 4.45
CA ASP A 420 -33.14 -2.85 3.92
C ASP A 420 -31.92 -2.38 3.11
N ASP A 421 -32.11 -1.37 2.26
CA ASP A 421 -31.06 -0.85 1.38
C ASP A 421 -30.04 0.00 2.17
N PRO A 422 -28.74 -0.07 1.83
CA PRO A 422 -27.72 0.75 2.45
C PRO A 422 -27.87 2.23 2.07
N ILE A 423 -27.55 3.12 3.00
CA ILE A 423 -27.65 4.58 2.83
C ILE A 423 -26.25 5.18 2.92
N VAL A 424 -25.84 5.92 1.88
CA VAL A 424 -24.55 6.61 1.83
C VAL A 424 -24.70 8.05 2.31
N LEU A 425 -23.74 8.49 3.13
CA LEU A 425 -23.66 9.78 3.77
C LEU A 425 -22.31 10.42 3.46
N ASP A 426 -22.29 11.57 2.79
CA ASP A 426 -21.04 12.32 2.61
C ASP A 426 -20.85 13.28 3.80
N TYR A 427 -19.62 13.39 4.32
CA TYR A 427 -19.33 14.27 5.47
C TYR A 427 -18.00 15.05 5.34
N ARG A 428 -17.27 14.87 4.24
CA ARG A 428 -15.98 15.55 3.95
C ARG A 428 -15.89 16.01 2.50
N LEU A 429 -15.19 15.25 1.65
CA LEU A 429 -14.93 15.59 0.25
C LEU A 429 -16.24 15.40 -0.54
N GLY A 430 -16.71 16.45 -1.20
CA GLY A 430 -18.01 16.49 -1.89
C GLY A 430 -19.10 17.30 -1.18
N VAL A 431 -18.84 17.77 0.05
CA VAL A 431 -19.75 18.65 0.80
C VAL A 431 -19.45 20.13 0.48
N ALA A 432 -20.49 20.91 0.19
CA ALA A 432 -20.36 22.35 -0.08
C ALA A 432 -19.71 23.09 1.09
N GLY A 433 -18.76 23.99 0.82
CA GLY A 433 -18.07 24.78 1.85
C GLY A 433 -16.88 24.12 2.52
N PHE A 434 -16.72 22.79 2.40
CA PHE A 434 -15.58 22.09 3.01
C PHE A 434 -14.25 22.54 2.39
N ILE A 435 -14.16 22.58 1.06
CA ILE A 435 -12.93 22.97 0.35
C ILE A 435 -12.61 24.44 0.63
N GLU A 436 -13.62 25.30 0.61
CA GLU A 436 -13.48 26.74 0.83
C GLU A 436 -12.96 27.06 2.23
N LEU A 437 -13.52 26.45 3.28
CA LEU A 437 -13.05 26.62 4.65
C LEU A 437 -11.65 26.00 4.85
N THR A 438 -11.41 24.83 4.24
CA THR A 438 -10.12 24.13 4.33
C THR A 438 -9.01 24.93 3.66
N ALA A 439 -9.25 25.52 2.49
CA ALA A 439 -8.28 26.36 1.79
C ALA A 439 -7.83 27.56 2.66
N VAL A 440 -8.76 28.17 3.39
CA VAL A 440 -8.47 29.32 4.26
C VAL A 440 -7.76 28.88 5.55
N SER A 441 -8.16 27.77 6.15
CA SER A 441 -7.51 27.24 7.37
C SER A 441 -6.05 26.82 7.12
N HIS A 442 -5.73 26.38 5.90
CA HIS A 442 -4.39 25.95 5.52
C HIS A 442 -3.42 27.09 5.23
N LEU A 443 -3.86 28.36 5.17
CA LEU A 443 -2.96 29.50 4.98
C LEU A 443 -1.94 29.62 6.12
N GLY A 444 -2.34 29.31 7.36
CA GLY A 444 -1.46 29.29 8.54
C GLY A 444 -0.28 28.32 8.38
N PRO A 445 -0.55 27.00 8.26
CA PRO A 445 0.47 25.99 8.01
C PRO A 445 1.27 26.24 6.73
N ALA A 446 0.64 26.70 5.63
CA ALA A 446 1.33 26.94 4.37
C ALA A 446 2.43 28.01 4.51
N VAL A 447 2.13 29.12 5.20
CA VAL A 447 3.11 30.18 5.47
C VAL A 447 4.20 29.69 6.43
N ALA A 448 3.85 28.89 7.45
CA ALA A 448 4.84 28.33 8.37
C ALA A 448 5.80 27.38 7.63
N SER A 449 5.27 26.47 6.80
CA SER A 449 6.07 25.58 5.96
C SER A 449 6.95 26.34 4.98
N LEU A 450 6.44 27.44 4.40
CA LEU A 450 7.22 28.30 3.52
C LEU A 450 8.44 28.92 4.23
N ALA A 451 8.32 29.23 5.53
CA ALA A 451 9.45 29.71 6.33
C ALA A 451 10.52 28.62 6.52
N GLU A 452 10.12 27.37 6.75
CA GLU A 452 11.06 26.23 6.85
C GLU A 452 11.75 25.94 5.52
N VAL A 453 11.03 26.02 4.38
CA VAL A 453 11.63 25.86 3.05
C VAL A 453 12.68 26.94 2.80
N TYR A 454 12.40 28.19 3.17
CA TYR A 454 13.37 29.28 3.07
C TYR A 454 14.57 29.09 3.99
N GLU A 455 14.35 28.67 5.24
CA GLU A 455 15.44 28.42 6.20
C GLU A 455 16.35 27.29 5.75
N ALA A 456 15.80 26.23 5.17
CA ALA A 456 16.56 25.10 4.63
C ALA A 456 17.36 25.47 3.37
N GLN A 457 16.80 26.34 2.50
CA GLN A 457 17.39 26.66 1.20
C GLN A 457 17.21 28.15 0.82
N PRO A 458 17.87 29.09 1.51
CA PRO A 458 17.62 30.52 1.34
C PRO A 458 18.05 31.07 -0.04
N GLU A 459 19.07 30.44 -0.64
CA GLU A 459 19.60 30.78 -1.97
C GLU A 459 18.76 30.20 -3.12
N SER A 460 17.87 29.24 -2.84
CA SER A 460 16.97 28.67 -3.85
C SER A 460 15.90 29.68 -4.27
N ASN A 461 15.44 29.58 -5.52
CA ASN A 461 14.27 30.32 -5.99
C ASN A 461 12.94 29.60 -5.70
N GLU A 462 12.99 28.34 -5.26
CA GLU A 462 11.80 27.52 -5.02
C GLU A 462 10.82 28.16 -4.04
N TRP A 463 11.30 28.68 -2.91
CA TRP A 463 10.44 29.35 -1.94
C TRP A 463 9.77 30.60 -2.54
N ARG A 464 10.43 31.32 -3.45
CA ARG A 464 9.83 32.50 -4.11
C ARG A 464 8.70 32.09 -5.04
N ASP A 465 8.87 31.00 -5.76
CA ASP A 465 7.85 30.49 -6.68
C ASP A 465 6.65 29.94 -5.90
N LEU A 466 6.88 29.20 -4.81
CA LEU A 466 5.83 28.78 -3.88
C LEU A 466 5.09 29.97 -3.26
N ALA A 467 5.82 30.99 -2.81
CA ALA A 467 5.23 32.21 -2.24
C ALA A 467 4.36 32.97 -3.25
N ARG A 468 4.80 33.07 -4.51
CA ARG A 468 4.02 33.68 -5.60
C ARG A 468 2.80 32.86 -5.96
N GLN A 469 2.92 31.53 -6.02
CA GLN A 469 1.80 30.64 -6.28
C GLN A 469 0.74 30.79 -5.19
N LEU A 470 1.14 30.74 -3.92
CA LEU A 470 0.24 30.93 -2.77
C LEU A 470 -0.40 32.33 -2.79
N LEU A 471 0.35 33.37 -3.14
CA LEU A 471 -0.16 34.74 -3.26
C LEU A 471 -1.24 34.84 -4.33
N ASN A 472 -0.98 34.27 -5.52
CA ASN A 472 -1.93 34.29 -6.64
C ASN A 472 -3.22 33.53 -6.29
N ALA A 473 -3.09 32.34 -5.70
CA ALA A 473 -4.25 31.54 -5.27
C ALA A 473 -5.05 32.27 -4.18
N THR A 474 -4.37 32.89 -3.21
CA THR A 474 -5.00 33.68 -2.15
C THR A 474 -5.80 34.86 -2.70
N GLN A 475 -5.23 35.59 -3.68
CA GLN A 475 -5.93 36.70 -4.34
C GLN A 475 -7.10 36.23 -5.20
N ALA A 476 -6.96 35.11 -5.90
CA ALA A 476 -8.05 34.52 -6.67
C ALA A 476 -9.23 34.13 -5.77
N ALA A 477 -8.98 33.44 -4.66
CA ALA A 477 -10.00 33.08 -3.68
C ALA A 477 -10.68 34.33 -3.09
N ARG A 478 -9.90 35.37 -2.76
CA ARG A 478 -10.40 36.65 -2.27
C ARG A 478 -11.34 37.37 -3.23
N ASN A 479 -11.13 37.22 -4.54
CA ASN A 479 -11.91 37.90 -5.57
C ASN A 479 -13.29 37.25 -5.80
N VAL A 480 -13.41 35.94 -5.56
CA VAL A 480 -14.66 35.20 -5.74
C VAL A 480 -15.48 35.08 -4.46
N ASN A 481 -14.85 35.28 -3.29
CA ASN A 481 -15.52 35.22 -2.01
C ASN A 481 -16.49 36.41 -1.78
N SER A 482 -17.73 36.11 -1.43
CA SER A 482 -18.79 37.09 -1.19
C SER A 482 -19.87 36.52 -0.27
N GLU A 483 -20.70 37.36 0.36
CA GLU A 483 -21.87 36.87 1.11
C GLU A 483 -22.80 36.03 0.22
N ALA A 484 -22.99 36.44 -1.05
CA ALA A 484 -23.82 35.71 -2.01
C ALA A 484 -23.29 34.30 -2.32
N LEU A 485 -21.97 34.09 -2.29
CA LEU A 485 -21.38 32.75 -2.42
C LEU A 485 -21.91 31.84 -1.30
N TRP A 486 -21.80 32.28 -0.04
CA TRP A 486 -22.20 31.49 1.12
C TRP A 486 -23.72 31.33 1.22
N LYS A 487 -24.46 32.41 0.99
CA LYS A 487 -25.91 32.49 1.18
C LYS A 487 -26.71 31.93 0.01
N ASP A 488 -26.32 32.26 -1.22
CA ASP A 488 -27.13 31.97 -2.41
C ASP A 488 -26.59 30.80 -3.24
N THR A 489 -25.30 30.46 -3.11
CA THR A 489 -24.68 29.37 -3.87
C THR A 489 -24.46 28.12 -3.00
N LEU A 490 -23.70 28.23 -1.91
CA LEU A 490 -23.34 27.10 -1.05
C LEU A 490 -24.50 26.67 -0.13
N LYS A 491 -25.29 27.62 0.39
CA LYS A 491 -26.54 27.38 1.15
C LYS A 491 -26.39 26.38 2.31
N ILE A 492 -25.36 26.56 3.12
CA ILE A 492 -25.03 25.63 4.19
C ILE A 492 -25.92 25.94 5.40
N GLU A 493 -26.80 25.00 5.77
CA GLU A 493 -27.79 25.15 6.85
C GLU A 493 -27.14 25.56 8.19
N ALA A 494 -26.02 24.92 8.53
CA ALA A 494 -25.28 25.20 9.75
C ALA A 494 -24.77 26.65 9.85
N PHE A 495 -24.67 27.36 8.73
CA PHE A 495 -24.12 28.72 8.66
C PHE A 495 -25.19 29.81 8.64
N GLN A 496 -26.47 29.45 8.79
CA GLN A 496 -27.57 30.38 8.75
C GLN A 496 -27.36 31.57 9.71
N GLY A 497 -27.36 32.78 9.14
CA GLY A 497 -27.16 34.03 9.88
C GLY A 497 -25.70 34.44 10.07
N ARG A 498 -24.74 33.68 9.52
CA ARG A 498 -23.30 33.94 9.60
C ARG A 498 -22.62 34.16 8.25
N GLU A 499 -23.35 34.06 7.15
CA GLU A 499 -22.82 34.09 5.78
C GLU A 499 -21.99 35.36 5.52
N SER A 500 -22.50 36.50 5.96
CA SER A 500 -21.80 37.79 5.85
C SER A 500 -20.49 37.80 6.67
N LYS A 501 -20.54 37.33 7.93
CA LYS A 501 -19.35 37.24 8.80
C LYS A 501 -18.30 36.26 8.27
N ILE A 502 -18.73 35.13 7.70
CA ILE A 502 -17.83 34.15 7.07
C ILE A 502 -17.13 34.80 5.88
N ALA A 503 -17.88 35.50 5.03
CA ALA A 503 -17.29 36.22 3.90
C ALA A 503 -16.28 37.29 4.37
N GLU A 504 -16.60 38.07 5.40
CA GLU A 504 -15.71 39.07 5.98
C GLU A 504 -14.43 38.44 6.58
N MET A 505 -14.56 37.33 7.32
CA MET A 505 -13.43 36.59 7.89
C MET A 505 -12.47 36.10 6.80
N ILE A 506 -13.00 35.50 5.74
CA ILE A 506 -12.19 34.99 4.62
C ILE A 506 -11.51 36.14 3.88
N ASN A 507 -12.24 37.24 3.67
CA ASN A 507 -11.67 38.42 3.05
C ASN A 507 -10.48 38.98 3.86
N TYR A 508 -10.65 39.09 5.18
CA TYR A 508 -9.57 39.48 6.10
C TYR A 508 -8.37 38.53 6.01
N ALA A 509 -8.60 37.21 6.07
CA ALA A 509 -7.55 36.21 6.05
C ALA A 509 -6.72 36.27 4.76
N CYS A 510 -7.38 36.38 3.61
CA CYS A 510 -6.70 36.48 2.33
C CYS A 510 -5.92 37.80 2.18
N ASP A 511 -6.47 38.92 2.67
CA ASP A 511 -5.79 40.23 2.58
C ASP A 511 -4.56 40.28 3.50
N LEU A 512 -4.65 39.76 4.72
CA LEU A 512 -3.53 39.64 5.65
C LEU A 512 -2.44 38.71 5.10
N THR A 513 -2.82 37.56 4.56
CA THR A 513 -1.88 36.60 3.95
C THR A 513 -1.19 37.21 2.73
N SER A 514 -1.94 37.90 1.87
CA SER A 514 -1.39 38.59 0.71
C SER A 514 -0.38 39.68 1.11
N ARG A 515 -0.63 40.40 2.20
CA ARG A 515 0.30 41.41 2.75
C ARG A 515 1.59 40.77 3.25
N LEU A 516 1.48 39.70 4.02
CA LEU A 516 2.63 38.95 4.50
C LEU A 516 3.48 38.45 3.32
N LEU A 517 2.86 37.77 2.34
CA LEU A 517 3.56 37.22 1.18
C LEU A 517 4.26 38.31 0.36
N LYS A 518 3.62 39.46 0.16
CA LYS A 518 4.26 40.62 -0.49
C LYS A 518 5.44 41.16 0.32
N ALA A 519 5.31 41.23 1.65
CA ALA A 519 6.37 41.71 2.53
C ALA A 519 7.60 40.79 2.52
N VAL A 520 7.40 39.47 2.58
CA VAL A 520 8.52 38.50 2.53
C VAL A 520 9.14 38.37 1.13
N LEU A 521 8.35 38.56 0.06
CA LEU A 521 8.90 38.61 -1.30
C LEU A 521 9.75 39.88 -1.52
N ALA A 522 9.40 40.99 -0.87
CA ALA A 522 10.17 42.24 -0.92
C ALA A 522 11.41 42.21 -0.01
N ASP A 523 11.28 41.57 1.17
CA ASP A 523 12.34 41.42 2.16
C ASP A 523 12.35 39.97 2.70
N PRO A 524 13.15 39.08 2.11
CA PRO A 524 13.21 37.66 2.51
C PRO A 524 13.59 37.43 3.97
N SER A 525 14.29 38.38 4.62
CA SER A 525 14.69 38.24 6.02
C SER A 525 13.49 38.13 6.98
N LYS A 526 12.31 38.56 6.54
CA LYS A 526 11.04 38.44 7.25
C LYS A 526 10.43 37.04 7.18
N LEU A 527 10.92 36.16 6.32
CA LEU A 527 10.42 34.80 6.18
C LEU A 527 11.06 33.88 7.21
N ASN A 528 10.80 34.12 8.50
CA ASN A 528 11.30 33.29 9.59
C ASN A 528 10.20 33.02 10.63
N ALA A 529 10.38 31.95 11.42
CA ALA A 529 9.39 31.50 12.39
C ALA A 529 8.96 32.58 13.40
N LYS A 530 9.89 33.44 13.85
CA LYS A 530 9.58 34.52 14.79
C LYS A 530 8.68 35.57 14.15
N PHE A 531 9.06 36.07 12.98
CA PHE A 531 8.30 37.12 12.28
C PHE A 531 6.90 36.64 11.89
N VAL A 532 6.79 35.42 11.34
CA VAL A 532 5.50 34.77 11.02
C VAL A 532 4.64 34.62 12.28
N ARG A 533 5.23 34.17 13.41
CA ARG A 533 4.47 34.03 14.65
C ARG A 533 3.94 35.37 15.17
N GLU A 534 4.77 36.40 15.22
CA GLU A 534 4.43 37.70 15.82
C GLU A 534 3.51 38.56 14.96
N ASN A 535 3.63 38.50 13.63
CA ASN A 535 2.89 39.38 12.72
C ASN A 535 1.73 38.69 11.99
N TYR A 536 1.59 37.36 12.11
CA TYR A 536 0.57 36.60 11.37
C TYR A 536 -0.18 35.60 12.26
N LEU A 537 0.50 34.60 12.84
CA LEU A 537 -0.18 33.55 13.62
C LEU A 537 -0.78 34.08 14.93
N ASN A 538 -0.03 34.90 15.68
CA ASN A 538 -0.39 35.52 16.96
C ASN A 538 -0.42 37.05 16.90
N ALA A 539 -0.79 37.62 15.76
CA ALA A 539 -0.77 39.06 15.53
C ALA A 539 -1.61 39.86 16.56
N THR A 540 -1.07 40.99 17.02
CA THR A 540 -1.70 41.92 18.00
C THR A 540 -1.61 43.40 17.58
N GLY A 541 -1.46 43.68 16.27
CA GLY A 541 -1.29 45.04 15.74
C GLY A 541 0.15 45.41 15.35
N GLY A 542 0.96 44.43 14.91
CA GLY A 542 2.35 44.60 14.46
C GLY A 542 2.50 45.26 13.09
N GLU A 543 3.47 44.82 12.27
CA GLU A 543 3.84 45.48 11.00
C GLU A 543 2.66 45.65 10.02
N PHE A 544 1.68 44.75 10.07
CA PHE A 544 0.51 44.78 9.20
C PHE A 544 -0.73 45.41 9.84
N ASN A 545 -0.63 45.99 11.03
CA ASN A 545 -1.79 46.47 11.82
C ASN A 545 -2.87 45.39 12.01
N ALA A 546 -2.45 44.12 11.98
CA ALA A 546 -3.32 42.96 12.10
C ALA A 546 -3.77 42.75 13.55
N ALA A 547 -4.99 43.18 13.86
CA ALA A 547 -5.59 43.07 15.19
C ALA A 547 -6.19 41.68 15.51
N VAL A 548 -6.40 40.84 14.48
CA VAL A 548 -6.96 39.49 14.63
C VAL A 548 -5.94 38.44 14.15
N PRO A 549 -5.48 37.53 15.02
CA PRO A 549 -4.53 36.49 14.61
C PRO A 549 -5.15 35.47 13.67
N ILE A 550 -4.35 34.93 12.75
CA ILE A 550 -4.78 33.83 11.86
C ILE A 550 -5.13 32.56 12.65
N ASN A 551 -4.56 32.36 13.85
CA ASN A 551 -5.00 31.30 14.74
C ASN A 551 -6.51 31.36 15.07
N LYS A 552 -7.10 32.56 15.13
CA LYS A 552 -8.56 32.71 15.32
C LYS A 552 -9.34 32.30 14.07
N VAL A 553 -8.85 32.67 12.89
CA VAL A 553 -9.43 32.28 11.60
C VAL A 553 -9.38 30.76 11.43
N MET A 554 -8.23 30.13 11.68
CA MET A 554 -8.09 28.68 11.62
C MET A 554 -9.09 27.98 12.56
N THR A 555 -9.16 28.43 13.82
CA THR A 555 -10.12 27.89 14.79
C THR A 555 -11.57 28.02 14.30
N ALA A 556 -11.95 29.19 13.79
CA ALA A 556 -13.30 29.43 13.25
C ALA A 556 -13.62 28.52 12.06
N THR A 557 -12.72 28.41 11.09
CA THR A 557 -12.90 27.55 9.92
C THR A 557 -13.00 26.06 10.28
N PHE A 558 -12.18 25.58 11.22
CA PHE A 558 -12.30 24.20 11.73
C PHE A 558 -13.61 23.99 12.47
N PHE A 559 -14.04 24.96 13.29
CA PHE A 559 -15.29 24.87 14.03
C PHE A 559 -16.50 24.82 13.08
N LEU A 560 -16.54 25.70 12.07
CA LEU A 560 -17.61 25.73 11.06
C LEU A 560 -17.69 24.40 10.28
N SER A 561 -16.54 23.87 9.85
CA SER A 561 -16.50 22.58 9.15
C SER A 561 -17.00 21.43 10.04
N ALA A 562 -16.60 21.40 11.31
CA ALA A 562 -17.07 20.39 12.26
C ALA A 562 -18.57 20.52 12.59
N LEU A 563 -19.06 21.76 12.73
CA LEU A 563 -20.46 22.06 12.96
C LEU A 563 -21.34 21.56 11.82
N ASP A 564 -20.96 21.88 10.58
CA ASP A 564 -21.68 21.46 9.39
C ASP A 564 -21.67 19.94 9.23
N GLY A 565 -20.51 19.29 9.35
CA GLY A 565 -20.40 17.83 9.30
C GLY A 565 -21.25 17.11 10.35
N ALA A 566 -21.31 17.63 11.58
CA ALA A 566 -22.17 17.09 12.63
C ALA A 566 -23.66 17.28 12.30
N THR A 567 -24.04 18.46 11.81
CA THR A 567 -25.44 18.80 11.43
C THR A 567 -25.92 17.91 10.29
N GLN A 568 -25.14 17.74 9.24
CA GLN A 568 -25.48 16.87 8.11
C GLN A 568 -25.63 15.41 8.54
N THR A 569 -24.66 14.91 9.32
CA THR A 569 -24.72 13.53 9.86
C THR A 569 -26.00 13.33 10.67
N HIS A 570 -26.34 14.27 11.56
CA HIS A 570 -27.58 14.20 12.33
C HIS A 570 -28.83 14.24 11.44
N ASN A 571 -28.88 15.16 10.47
CA ASN A 571 -30.03 15.35 9.62
C ASN A 571 -30.37 14.10 8.81
N VAL A 572 -29.38 13.32 8.39
CA VAL A 572 -29.68 12.07 7.69
C VAL A 572 -30.01 10.93 8.66
N LEU A 573 -29.30 10.83 9.79
CA LEU A 573 -29.50 9.72 10.73
C LEU A 573 -30.77 9.84 11.57
N LYS A 574 -31.27 11.06 11.83
CA LYS A 574 -32.45 11.28 12.69
C LYS A 574 -33.73 10.62 12.14
N ASP A 575 -33.81 10.45 10.82
CA ASP A 575 -34.99 9.87 10.15
C ASP A 575 -34.94 8.33 10.06
N GLN A 576 -33.87 7.70 10.56
CA GLN A 576 -33.60 6.26 10.41
C GLN A 576 -33.98 5.41 11.63
N ASP A 577 -34.68 5.98 12.62
CA ASP A 577 -35.13 5.32 13.87
C ASP A 577 -34.05 4.43 14.53
N ILE A 578 -32.83 4.96 14.62
CA ILE A 578 -31.65 4.22 15.11
C ILE A 578 -31.73 4.07 16.63
N ASP A 579 -31.77 2.82 17.09
CA ASP A 579 -31.51 2.48 18.49
C ASP A 579 -30.00 2.59 18.78
N TRP A 580 -29.57 3.74 19.30
CA TRP A 580 -28.18 4.04 19.63
C TRP A 580 -27.61 3.13 20.72
N THR A 581 -28.45 2.48 21.52
CA THR A 581 -27.99 1.47 22.49
C THR A 581 -27.61 0.15 21.82
N LYS A 582 -28.05 -0.07 20.57
CA LYS A 582 -27.82 -1.30 19.77
C LYS A 582 -26.97 -1.11 18.52
N ILE A 583 -26.72 0.13 18.10
CA ILE A 583 -25.93 0.42 16.91
C ILE A 583 -24.54 -0.24 16.97
N MET A 584 -24.06 -0.62 15.79
CA MET A 584 -22.70 -1.07 15.55
C MET A 584 -21.98 0.00 14.75
N ILE A 585 -20.89 0.56 15.27
CA ILE A 585 -20.11 1.57 14.55
C ILE A 585 -18.73 1.00 14.22
N LEU A 586 -18.40 1.00 12.93
CA LEU A 586 -17.06 0.73 12.42
C LEU A 586 -16.48 2.01 11.83
N ILE A 587 -15.23 2.32 12.17
CA ILE A 587 -14.47 3.39 11.54
C ILE A 587 -13.29 2.74 10.84
N ASN A 588 -13.39 2.66 9.51
CA ASN A 588 -12.46 1.98 8.62
C ASN A 588 -11.86 3.00 7.65
N GLY A 589 -10.63 2.81 7.19
CA GLY A 589 -10.01 3.70 6.21
C GLY A 589 -9.19 4.87 6.80
N LYS A 590 -8.60 5.64 5.89
CA LYS A 590 -7.50 6.58 6.18
C LYS A 590 -7.98 8.03 6.17
N ALA A 591 -8.39 8.51 7.33
CA ALA A 591 -8.82 9.89 7.52
C ALA A 591 -7.63 10.82 7.85
N GLY A 592 -6.95 11.34 6.83
CA GLY A 592 -5.79 12.22 6.98
C GLY A 592 -4.47 11.47 6.85
N ARG A 593 -3.55 11.66 7.80
CA ARG A 593 -2.26 10.92 7.84
C ARG A 593 -2.51 9.44 8.18
N GLU A 594 -1.61 8.57 7.77
CA GLU A 594 -1.63 7.12 8.00
C GLU A 594 -1.73 6.76 9.48
N THR A 595 -1.23 7.64 10.35
CA THR A 595 -1.19 7.46 11.81
C THR A 595 -2.37 8.09 12.54
N ALA A 596 -3.19 8.89 11.87
CA ALA A 596 -4.21 9.72 12.50
C ALA A 596 -5.51 8.95 12.77
N GLY A 597 -6.13 9.20 13.93
CA GLY A 597 -7.45 8.68 14.26
C GLY A 597 -7.53 7.17 14.48
N VAL A 598 -6.42 6.50 14.78
CA VAL A 598 -6.40 5.03 14.94
C VAL A 598 -6.74 4.55 16.36
N VAL A 599 -6.98 5.47 17.30
CA VAL A 599 -7.42 5.17 18.68
C VAL A 599 -8.57 6.09 19.10
N MET A 600 -9.34 5.67 20.12
CA MET A 600 -10.57 6.35 20.56
C MET A 600 -10.35 7.84 20.87
N SER A 601 -9.27 8.19 21.57
CA SER A 601 -9.01 9.58 22.00
C SER A 601 -8.56 10.52 20.87
N SER A 602 -8.13 9.98 19.73
CA SER A 602 -7.65 10.78 18.60
C SER A 602 -8.52 10.66 17.34
N ASN A 603 -9.59 9.87 17.39
CA ASN A 603 -10.50 9.69 16.27
C ASN A 603 -11.65 10.72 16.32
N THR A 604 -11.61 11.67 15.38
CA THR A 604 -12.58 12.75 15.24
C THR A 604 -14.04 12.27 15.14
N LEU A 605 -14.30 11.19 14.38
CA LEU A 605 -15.66 10.68 14.19
C LEU A 605 -16.16 9.96 15.43
N ALA A 606 -15.30 9.18 16.09
CA ALA A 606 -15.65 8.54 17.35
C ALA A 606 -16.05 9.58 18.39
N GLN A 607 -15.27 10.66 18.52
CA GLN A 607 -15.61 11.76 19.41
C GLN A 607 -16.91 12.47 18.98
N MET A 608 -17.12 12.70 17.69
CA MET A 608 -18.37 13.28 17.18
C MET A 608 -19.60 12.44 17.58
N PHE A 609 -19.56 11.12 17.37
CA PHE A 609 -20.67 10.25 17.74
C PHE A 609 -20.92 10.21 19.24
N LEU A 610 -19.86 10.10 20.06
CA LEU A 610 -19.95 10.07 21.52
C LEU A 610 -20.48 11.40 22.10
N LYS A 611 -20.18 12.53 21.44
CA LYS A 611 -20.62 13.86 21.90
C LYS A 611 -22.03 14.23 21.46
N SER A 612 -22.55 13.61 20.40
CA SER A 612 -23.89 13.89 19.87
C SER A 612 -24.94 12.83 20.24
N ASN A 613 -24.54 11.70 20.83
CA ASN A 613 -25.46 10.60 21.17
C ASN A 613 -25.19 10.10 22.61
N PRO A 614 -25.89 10.63 23.63
CA PRO A 614 -25.65 10.28 25.04
C PRO A 614 -25.88 8.80 25.38
N GLU A 615 -26.71 8.11 24.59
CA GLU A 615 -27.01 6.68 24.77
C GLU A 615 -25.92 5.76 24.19
N LEU A 616 -25.06 6.30 23.31
CA LEU A 616 -23.98 5.57 22.68
C LEU A 616 -22.81 5.39 23.65
N THR A 617 -22.44 4.14 23.92
CA THR A 617 -21.28 3.82 24.74
C THR A 617 -20.02 3.57 23.88
N PRO A 618 -18.81 3.90 24.36
CA PRO A 618 -17.57 3.74 23.57
C PRO A 618 -17.31 2.32 23.09
N ASP A 619 -17.78 1.31 23.81
CA ASP A 619 -17.63 -0.10 23.44
C ASP A 619 -18.51 -0.51 22.24
N ARG A 620 -19.33 0.42 21.72
CA ARG A 620 -20.07 0.26 20.46
C ARG A 620 -19.30 0.73 19.22
N ILE A 621 -18.16 1.41 19.41
CA ILE A 621 -17.35 1.97 18.34
C ILE A 621 -16.06 1.18 18.22
N TYR A 622 -15.84 0.55 17.07
CA TYR A 622 -14.58 -0.10 16.73
C TYR A 622 -13.87 0.67 15.63
N ILE A 623 -12.61 1.02 15.90
CA ILE A 623 -11.71 1.61 14.92
C ILE A 623 -10.90 0.45 14.35
N ALA A 624 -11.07 0.16 13.06
CA ALA A 624 -10.42 -0.97 12.40
C ALA A 624 -9.62 -0.49 11.17
N PRO A 625 -8.39 0.03 11.38
CA PRO A 625 -7.55 0.55 10.29
C PRO A 625 -7.20 -0.50 9.23
N HIS A 626 -7.22 -1.79 9.60
CA HIS A 626 -6.99 -2.93 8.71
C HIS A 626 -8.28 -3.64 8.27
N GLY A 627 -9.45 -3.10 8.63
CA GLY A 627 -10.74 -3.64 8.25
C GLY A 627 -11.08 -3.29 6.80
N THR A 628 -11.99 -4.07 6.21
CA THR A 628 -12.55 -3.81 4.88
C THR A 628 -13.13 -2.40 4.78
N VAL A 629 -12.78 -1.65 3.73
CA VAL A 629 -13.31 -0.31 3.45
C VAL A 629 -14.27 -0.40 2.26
N PRO A 630 -15.57 -0.10 2.42
CA PRO A 630 -16.50 -0.03 1.30
C PRO A 630 -16.08 1.03 0.28
N ASN A 631 -16.07 0.70 -1.01
CA ASN A 631 -15.93 1.70 -2.06
C ASN A 631 -17.26 2.43 -2.26
N THR A 632 -17.33 3.70 -1.86
CA THR A 632 -18.56 4.50 -1.94
C THR A 632 -18.65 5.37 -3.21
N THR A 633 -17.72 5.23 -4.15
CA THR A 633 -17.83 5.85 -5.48
C THR A 633 -18.95 5.19 -6.29
N ASP A 634 -19.09 3.87 -6.18
CA ASP A 634 -20.26 3.15 -6.67
C ASP A 634 -21.35 3.13 -5.59
N ARG A 635 -22.46 3.82 -5.87
CA ARG A 635 -23.61 3.94 -4.96
C ARG A 635 -24.72 2.93 -5.23
N SER A 636 -24.49 1.93 -6.08
CA SER A 636 -25.48 0.88 -6.31
C SER A 636 -25.71 0.06 -5.05
N VAL A 637 -26.98 -0.29 -4.81
CA VAL A 637 -27.40 -1.07 -3.65
C VAL A 637 -26.68 -2.42 -3.62
N GLU A 638 -26.57 -3.08 -4.78
CA GLU A 638 -25.92 -4.38 -4.93
C GLU A 638 -24.44 -4.32 -4.57
N HIS A 639 -23.73 -3.27 -5.02
CA HIS A 639 -22.32 -3.07 -4.71
C HIS A 639 -22.11 -2.89 -3.19
N LEU A 640 -22.82 -1.95 -2.58
CA LEU A 640 -22.66 -1.64 -1.16
C LEU A 640 -23.09 -2.79 -0.24
N ARG A 641 -24.15 -3.51 -0.62
CA ARG A 641 -24.65 -4.69 0.12
C ARG A 641 -23.64 -5.84 0.10
N SER A 642 -22.79 -5.94 -0.92
CA SER A 642 -21.76 -6.99 -0.99
C SER A 642 -20.77 -6.98 0.19
N TYR A 643 -20.53 -5.81 0.80
CA TYR A 643 -19.63 -5.66 1.95
C TYR A 643 -20.29 -5.96 3.30
N GLU A 644 -21.62 -5.89 3.39
CA GLU A 644 -22.36 -5.87 4.67
C GLU A 644 -22.06 -7.09 5.54
N THR A 645 -22.02 -8.28 4.93
CA THR A 645 -21.80 -9.54 5.65
C THR A 645 -20.44 -9.57 6.35
N GLU A 646 -19.40 -9.10 5.66
CA GLU A 646 -18.05 -9.07 6.23
C GLU A 646 -17.93 -8.03 7.34
N LEU A 647 -18.53 -6.85 7.15
CA LEU A 647 -18.49 -5.75 8.13
C LEU A 647 -19.27 -6.09 9.40
N ARG A 648 -20.47 -6.68 9.28
CA ARG A 648 -21.23 -7.20 10.43
C ARG A 648 -20.42 -8.26 11.17
N ARG A 649 -19.78 -9.19 10.45
CA ARG A 649 -18.92 -10.21 11.05
C ARG A 649 -17.70 -9.61 11.76
N LEU A 650 -17.15 -8.51 11.25
CA LEU A 650 -16.04 -7.78 11.89
C LEU A 650 -16.47 -7.19 13.23
N TRP A 651 -17.61 -6.48 13.27
CA TRP A 651 -18.10 -5.86 14.50
C TRP A 651 -18.70 -6.89 15.47
N ALA A 652 -19.78 -7.57 15.06
CA ALA A 652 -20.59 -8.42 15.95
C ALA A 652 -19.85 -9.69 16.36
N GLY A 653 -19.07 -10.25 15.44
CA GLY A 653 -18.20 -11.37 15.76
C GLY A 653 -17.15 -11.03 16.82
N THR A 654 -16.61 -9.81 16.80
CA THR A 654 -15.66 -9.34 17.82
C THR A 654 -16.37 -9.06 19.15
N ARG A 655 -17.55 -8.41 19.10
CA ARG A 655 -18.38 -8.14 20.28
C ARG A 655 -18.77 -9.42 21.02
N GLY A 656 -19.12 -10.47 20.30
CA GLY A 656 -19.43 -11.78 20.89
C GLY A 656 -18.32 -12.32 21.79
N TYR A 657 -17.05 -12.15 21.41
CA TYR A 657 -15.91 -12.55 22.24
C TYR A 657 -15.72 -11.67 23.47
N VAL A 658 -15.99 -10.36 23.36
CA VAL A 658 -15.98 -9.44 24.52
C VAL A 658 -17.04 -9.87 25.55
N ASP A 659 -18.25 -10.18 25.10
CA ASP A 659 -19.33 -10.62 25.98
C ASP A 659 -19.05 -12.01 26.59
N LEU A 660 -18.44 -12.92 25.81
CA LEU A 660 -17.99 -14.22 26.30
C LEU A 660 -16.92 -14.05 27.39
N ALA A 661 -15.95 -13.16 27.21
CA ALA A 661 -14.91 -12.90 28.19
C ALA A 661 -15.51 -12.41 29.52
N GLY A 662 -16.50 -11.51 29.48
CA GLY A 662 -17.20 -11.06 30.69
C GLY A 662 -17.84 -12.20 31.49
N LYS A 663 -18.42 -13.19 30.80
CA LYS A 663 -18.98 -14.40 31.44
C LYS A 663 -17.90 -15.35 31.95
N MET A 664 -16.82 -15.53 31.21
CA MET A 664 -15.72 -16.43 31.59
C MET A 664 -14.96 -15.94 32.83
N PHE A 665 -14.88 -14.63 33.03
CA PHE A 665 -14.10 -14.00 34.09
C PHE A 665 -14.98 -13.26 35.12
N GLU A 666 -16.20 -13.74 35.34
CA GLU A 666 -17.09 -13.19 36.38
C GLU A 666 -16.39 -13.20 37.75
N GLY A 667 -16.47 -12.08 38.49
CA GLY A 667 -15.77 -11.88 39.75
C GLY A 667 -14.38 -11.21 39.64
N TYR A 668 -13.85 -11.02 38.43
CA TYR A 668 -12.64 -10.23 38.17
C TYR A 668 -13.00 -8.82 37.63
N PRO A 669 -12.11 -7.82 37.77
CA PRO A 669 -12.35 -6.49 37.22
C PRO A 669 -12.57 -6.52 35.71
N ALA A 670 -13.68 -5.93 35.25
CA ALA A 670 -14.01 -5.85 33.83
C ALA A 670 -13.14 -4.81 33.10
N TYR A 671 -12.82 -5.09 31.83
CA TYR A 671 -12.25 -4.09 30.95
C TYR A 671 -13.27 -2.97 30.70
N SER A 672 -12.78 -1.73 30.68
CA SER A 672 -13.54 -0.55 30.32
C SER A 672 -12.72 0.28 29.34
N VAL A 673 -13.34 0.73 28.26
CA VAL A 673 -12.69 1.63 27.30
C VAL A 673 -12.39 2.94 28.02
N ALA A 674 -11.10 3.30 28.09
CA ALA A 674 -10.69 4.55 28.70
C ALA A 674 -11.24 5.73 27.87
N VAL A 675 -12.15 6.49 28.45
CA VAL A 675 -12.56 7.80 27.93
C VAL A 675 -11.70 8.83 28.62
N SER A 676 -10.78 9.45 27.87
CA SER A 676 -9.85 10.43 28.43
C SER A 676 -10.61 11.62 29.00
N THR A 677 -10.34 11.96 30.26
CA THR A 677 -10.73 13.25 30.80
C THR A 677 -9.80 14.32 30.22
N LEU A 678 -10.37 15.28 29.49
CA LEU A 678 -9.59 16.34 28.88
C LEU A 678 -8.91 17.20 29.97
N PRO A 679 -7.58 17.40 29.93
CA PRO A 679 -6.88 18.21 30.93
C PRO A 679 -7.28 19.69 30.85
N VAL A 680 -7.34 20.36 32.00
CA VAL A 680 -7.50 21.82 32.06
C VAL A 680 -6.12 22.47 32.05
N VAL A 681 -5.91 23.47 31.19
CA VAL A 681 -4.63 24.17 31.03
C VAL A 681 -4.68 25.60 31.58
N ASN A 682 -3.52 26.10 32.00
CA ASN A 682 -3.31 27.51 32.34
C ASN A 682 -1.92 27.96 31.84
N TRP A 683 -1.58 29.24 31.96
CA TRP A 683 -0.33 29.81 31.43
C TRP A 683 0.96 29.25 32.06
N THR A 684 0.85 28.47 33.15
CA THR A 684 1.97 27.78 33.79
C THR A 684 2.07 26.30 33.41
N THR A 685 1.10 25.76 32.66
CA THR A 685 1.13 24.37 32.19
C THR A 685 2.28 24.17 31.20
N PRO A 686 3.27 23.30 31.49
CA PRO A 686 4.46 23.18 30.64
C PRO A 686 4.24 22.30 29.41
N SER A 687 3.37 21.28 29.53
CA SER A 687 3.08 20.30 28.48
C SER A 687 1.73 19.61 28.75
N VAL A 688 1.13 19.03 27.70
CA VAL A 688 -0.08 18.20 27.79
C VAL A 688 0.12 16.91 27.00
N SER A 689 -0.52 15.82 27.43
CA SER A 689 -0.48 14.51 26.75
C SER A 689 -1.73 14.21 25.92
N GLU A 690 -2.80 14.99 26.12
CA GLU A 690 -4.09 14.86 25.46
C GLU A 690 -4.66 16.27 25.21
N LEU A 691 -5.66 16.36 24.35
CA LEU A 691 -6.30 17.63 23.98
C LEU A 691 -6.90 18.33 25.22
N PRO A 692 -6.57 19.62 25.48
CA PRO A 692 -7.17 20.35 26.60
C PRO A 692 -8.70 20.51 26.51
N ALA A 693 -9.34 20.58 27.68
CA ALA A 693 -10.74 20.96 27.79
C ALA A 693 -10.93 22.42 27.37
N ILE A 694 -11.98 22.71 26.60
CA ILE A 694 -12.37 24.09 26.24
C ILE A 694 -13.44 24.55 27.22
N SER A 695 -13.16 25.59 27.99
CA SER A 695 -14.10 26.10 29.00
C SER A 695 -15.13 27.10 28.44
N SER A 696 -14.80 27.77 27.33
CA SER A 696 -15.66 28.76 26.68
C SER A 696 -15.21 29.01 25.23
N PRO A 697 -16.05 29.64 24.37
CA PRO A 697 -15.64 30.03 23.02
C PRO A 697 -14.50 31.07 22.99
N ASP A 698 -14.16 31.68 24.13
CA ASP A 698 -13.06 32.64 24.27
C ASP A 698 -11.84 32.07 24.99
N ASP A 699 -11.79 30.75 25.25
CA ASP A 699 -10.67 30.04 25.86
C ASP A 699 -9.50 29.85 24.86
N TRP A 700 -8.88 30.96 24.48
CA TRP A 700 -7.84 30.98 23.46
C TRP A 700 -6.58 30.21 23.85
N LEU A 701 -6.33 30.03 25.15
CA LEU A 701 -5.24 29.18 25.61
C LEU A 701 -5.52 27.72 25.28
N ALA A 702 -6.69 27.18 25.63
CA ALA A 702 -7.06 25.82 25.29
C ALA A 702 -7.16 25.63 23.78
N LEU A 703 -7.88 26.51 23.07
CA LEU A 703 -8.09 26.45 21.62
C LEU A 703 -6.77 26.41 20.84
N THR A 704 -5.84 27.34 21.15
CA THR A 704 -4.54 27.38 20.47
C THR A 704 -3.67 26.18 20.85
N THR A 705 -3.72 25.74 22.11
CA THR A 705 -2.99 24.54 22.56
C THR A 705 -3.50 23.29 21.84
N ARG A 706 -4.81 23.15 21.58
CA ARG A 706 -5.37 22.03 20.82
C ARG A 706 -4.83 22.01 19.39
N VAL A 707 -4.79 23.15 18.70
CA VAL A 707 -4.18 23.25 17.35
C VAL A 707 -2.72 22.77 17.38
N ARG A 708 -1.94 23.24 18.37
CA ARG A 708 -0.55 22.79 18.56
C ARG A 708 -0.45 21.28 18.78
N VAL A 709 -1.24 20.72 19.69
CA VAL A 709 -1.28 19.27 19.96
C VAL A 709 -1.60 18.49 18.67
N THR A 710 -2.56 18.95 17.86
CA THR A 710 -2.88 18.25 16.60
C THR A 710 -1.79 18.32 15.53
N LEU A 711 -0.86 19.28 15.64
CA LEU A 711 0.30 19.37 14.75
C LEU A 711 1.47 18.52 15.26
N GLU A 712 1.65 18.44 16.58
CA GLU A 712 2.75 17.72 17.25
C GLU A 712 2.45 16.22 17.47
N ASP A 713 1.20 15.83 17.77
CA ASP A 713 0.80 14.44 17.99
C ASP A 713 0.43 13.76 16.66
N PRO A 714 1.24 12.80 16.16
CA PRO A 714 0.97 12.12 14.89
C PRO A 714 -0.32 11.30 14.90
N ARG A 715 -0.89 11.01 16.09
CA ARG A 715 -2.18 10.31 16.22
C ARG A 715 -3.38 11.20 15.89
N GLN A 716 -3.21 12.52 15.87
CA GLN A 716 -4.31 13.48 15.73
C GLN A 716 -4.42 14.00 14.28
N PRO A 717 -5.63 14.09 13.71
CA PRO A 717 -5.87 14.94 12.55
C PRO A 717 -6.04 16.42 12.99
N LEU A 718 -5.72 17.38 12.12
CA LEU A 718 -5.90 18.81 12.41
C LEU A 718 -7.33 19.18 12.84
N SER A 719 -8.34 18.58 12.21
CA SER A 719 -9.75 18.80 12.55
C SER A 719 -10.10 18.33 13.96
N GLY A 720 -9.35 17.37 14.51
CA GLY A 720 -9.51 16.89 15.88
C GLY A 720 -9.32 17.97 16.95
N SER A 721 -8.73 19.12 16.59
CA SER A 721 -8.51 20.24 17.53
C SER A 721 -9.80 20.86 18.06
N ILE A 722 -10.95 20.68 17.36
CA ILE A 722 -12.19 21.36 17.71
C ILE A 722 -13.46 20.52 17.54
N THR A 723 -13.43 19.41 16.79
CA THR A 723 -14.67 18.71 16.40
C THR A 723 -15.51 18.25 17.58
N ASP A 724 -14.90 17.66 18.60
CA ASP A 724 -15.62 17.20 19.80
C ASP A 724 -16.40 18.34 20.48
N TYR A 725 -15.78 19.52 20.56
CA TYR A 725 -16.39 20.72 21.15
C TYR A 725 -17.50 21.26 20.25
N ALA A 726 -17.25 21.43 18.95
CA ALA A 726 -18.28 21.90 18.00
C ALA A 726 -19.51 20.98 18.00
N THR A 727 -19.29 19.67 17.99
CA THR A 727 -20.36 18.67 18.05
C THR A 727 -21.13 18.71 19.37
N GLN A 728 -20.43 18.84 20.50
CA GLN A 728 -21.07 18.97 21.80
C GLN A 728 -21.94 20.23 21.86
N GLN A 729 -21.45 21.37 21.36
CA GLN A 729 -22.18 22.64 21.37
C GLN A 729 -23.48 22.57 20.55
N ILE A 730 -23.44 22.00 19.33
CA ILE A 730 -24.65 21.89 18.50
C ILE A 730 -25.66 20.91 19.09
N PHE A 731 -25.19 19.82 19.70
CA PHE A 731 -26.04 18.87 20.41
C PHE A 731 -26.75 19.52 21.60
N GLU A 732 -26.01 20.21 22.47
CA GLU A 732 -26.57 20.92 23.64
C GLU A 732 -27.51 22.05 23.25
N ALA A 733 -27.30 22.67 22.08
CA ALA A 733 -28.19 23.66 21.51
C ALA A 733 -29.50 23.08 20.92
N GLY A 734 -29.65 21.75 20.91
CA GLY A 734 -30.79 21.05 20.32
C GLY A 734 -30.78 21.14 18.79
N TRP A 735 -29.61 20.97 18.17
CA TRP A 735 -29.39 21.05 16.73
C TRP A 735 -29.77 22.38 16.09
N ASN A 736 -29.79 23.45 16.89
CA ASN A 736 -30.04 24.81 16.42
C ASN A 736 -28.74 25.62 16.37
N SER A 737 -28.17 25.76 15.18
CA SER A 737 -26.92 26.49 14.92
C SER A 737 -26.97 27.97 15.26
N THR A 738 -28.15 28.58 15.42
CA THR A 738 -28.26 30.00 15.80
C THR A 738 -28.01 30.26 17.29
N LYS A 739 -28.02 29.21 18.13
CA LYS A 739 -27.83 29.32 19.59
C LYS A 739 -26.39 29.11 20.07
N ILE A 740 -25.52 28.61 19.19
CA ILE A 740 -24.10 28.38 19.50
C ILE A 740 -23.28 29.63 19.21
N VAL A 741 -22.10 29.74 19.81
CA VAL A 741 -21.11 30.78 19.50
C VAL A 741 -19.94 30.13 18.77
N VAL A 742 -19.63 30.59 17.56
CA VAL A 742 -18.48 30.12 16.78
C VAL A 742 -17.21 30.86 17.26
N PRO A 743 -16.25 30.17 17.91
CA PRO A 743 -15.00 30.77 18.37
C PRO A 743 -14.24 31.39 17.20
N GLY A 744 -13.78 32.63 17.37
CA GLY A 744 -13.04 33.36 16.33
C GLY A 744 -13.90 33.92 15.20
N LEU A 745 -15.24 33.81 15.25
CA LEU A 745 -16.14 34.39 14.25
C LEU A 745 -17.17 35.33 14.87
N ASP A 746 -18.02 34.84 15.76
CA ASP A 746 -19.22 35.58 16.17
C ASP A 746 -18.91 36.85 16.95
N ASN A 747 -17.86 36.80 17.78
CA ASN A 747 -17.39 37.91 18.63
C ASN A 747 -16.26 38.73 17.98
N VAL A 748 -16.05 38.61 16.66
CA VAL A 748 -14.95 39.28 15.94
C VAL A 748 -15.50 40.21 14.86
N ASP A 749 -15.08 41.47 14.88
CA ASP A 749 -15.39 42.44 13.82
C ASP A 749 -14.30 42.40 12.73
N TYR A 750 -14.48 41.49 11.77
CA TYR A 750 -13.55 41.32 10.67
C TYR A 750 -13.53 42.49 9.70
N LYS A 751 -14.63 43.23 9.58
CA LYS A 751 -14.71 44.42 8.72
C LYS A 751 -13.80 45.53 9.24
N THR A 752 -13.86 45.84 10.52
CA THR A 752 -12.95 46.81 11.16
C THR A 752 -11.51 46.29 11.15
N ALA A 753 -11.29 45.01 11.47
CA ALA A 753 -9.96 44.40 11.45
C ALA A 753 -9.32 44.47 10.05
N GLN A 754 -10.09 44.25 8.99
CA GLN A 754 -9.64 44.37 7.61
C GLN A 754 -9.32 45.82 7.23
N ALA A 755 -10.17 46.78 7.61
CA ALA A 755 -9.90 48.20 7.35
C ALA A 755 -8.58 48.65 7.98
N ASN A 756 -8.29 48.20 9.20
CA ASN A 756 -7.04 48.50 9.90
C ASN A 756 -5.80 47.97 9.18
N LEU A 757 -5.91 46.92 8.36
CA LEU A 757 -4.76 46.48 7.56
C LEU A 757 -4.31 47.60 6.62
N PHE A 758 -5.22 48.41 6.10
CA PHE A 758 -4.94 49.44 5.09
C PHE A 758 -4.70 50.86 5.62
N THR A 759 -4.77 51.05 6.94
CA THR A 759 -4.33 52.26 7.65
C THR A 759 -2.92 52.07 8.17
#